data_AF-A0A0U0W455-F1
#
_entry.id   AF-A0A0U0W455-F1
#
_cell.length_a   1.000
_cell.length_b   1.000
_cell.length_c   1.000
_cell.angle_alpha   90.00
_cell.angle_beta   90.00
_cell.angle_gamma   90.00
#
_symmetry.space_group_name_H-M   'P 1'
#
loop_
_entity.id
_entity.type
_entity.pdbx_description
1 polymer ?
#
loop_
_entity_poly.entity_id
_entity_poly.type
_entity_poly.pdbx_seq_one_letter_code
_entity_poly.pdbx_strand_id
1 'polypeptide(L)'
;MLIPLVPAAVIALALIVAQPDLGQTVSLGIILLALLWYAGLPLRVFATSLLAVFMAGAALAMSAGYRSDRVRSWMNPENDPMDTGYQARQAKFALAHGGIFGDGLGQGVAKWNYLPNAHNDFIFAIIGEELGFVGAFGLLVLFGLFAYTGMRIARRSADPFLRLLTATTTMWVLGQAFINIGYVIGILPVTGIQLPLISAGGTSTAATLFMIGIMANAARHEPEAVAALRAGRDDKVNRFLRLPLPEPYVPSRLESFRDRKRVRPGDGHPAAGPGGGHRRLRPGPAGRRARGRDRGGACRPRRRPAGSGGPHGRGNAGPRCAPGRHLGAAGPRGERAQLSGARGDGRRGGGDAARQPHDHRRRHPRARPAVRNRLSAEGFGRQIHRHRPALHGGRPGAVQPSPGRADGPAGLAGLDGVNAVAGDMPGDREAALTRALASVRSRLAAAAEAAGRNVAEIELLPVTKFFPATDVAILSRLGCRAVGESRDQEASAKVAEVARLAKASGQAGLAGLRWHMVGHIQRNKARSVARWAHTAHSVDSVRLVGALDRGVSAARAEGRRAEPLHVYVEVSLDGDASRGGVDVSTPRAVDQVCEQVAASKHLELVGLMGIPPLDWDADEAFARLRSEHRRVLESHPGAVGLSAGMTNDFEIAVKHGSTCVRVGTALLGPRPLPSPY
;
A
#
# COMPACT_ATOMS: atom_id res chain seq x y z
N MET A 1 -28.89 7.93 28.09
CA MET A 1 -27.72 7.44 27.32
C MET A 1 -27.83 7.75 25.83
N LEU A 2 -28.92 7.40 25.12
CA LEU A 2 -29.03 7.77 23.69
C LEU A 2 -28.91 9.29 23.42
N ILE A 3 -29.55 10.12 24.25
CA ILE A 3 -29.73 11.57 23.99
C ILE A 3 -28.43 12.34 23.68
N PRO A 4 -27.30 12.19 24.41
CA PRO A 4 -26.04 12.81 24.00
C PRO A 4 -25.26 11.99 22.95
N LEU A 5 -25.37 10.65 22.97
CA LEU A 5 -24.58 9.77 22.13
C LEU A 5 -24.98 9.86 20.64
N VAL A 6 -26.28 9.83 20.35
CA VAL A 6 -26.79 9.75 18.98
C VAL A 6 -26.55 11.06 18.21
N PRO A 7 -26.85 12.27 18.73
CA PRO A 7 -26.54 13.51 18.01
C PRO A 7 -25.04 13.70 17.77
N ALA A 8 -24.19 13.39 18.75
CA ALA A 8 -22.74 13.48 18.59
C ALA A 8 -22.23 12.51 17.51
N ALA A 9 -22.74 11.28 17.48
CA ALA A 9 -22.41 10.30 16.44
C ALA A 9 -22.93 10.70 15.05
N VAL A 10 -24.14 11.27 14.96
CA VAL A 10 -24.73 11.76 13.71
C VAL A 10 -23.94 12.95 13.16
N ILE A 11 -23.54 13.90 14.00
CA ILE A 11 -22.69 15.04 13.60
C ILE A 11 -21.32 14.54 13.11
N ALA A 12 -20.69 13.60 13.83
CA ALA A 12 -19.42 13.01 13.40
C ALA A 12 -19.55 12.27 12.05
N LEU A 13 -20.59 11.45 11.88
CA LEU A 13 -20.87 10.75 10.62
C LEU A 13 -21.11 11.73 9.46
N ALA A 14 -21.90 12.79 9.66
CA ALA A 14 -22.17 13.80 8.65
C ALA A 14 -20.88 14.53 8.19
N LEU A 15 -20.00 14.88 9.14
CA LEU A 15 -18.72 15.53 8.84
C LEU A 15 -17.76 14.59 8.07
N ILE A 16 -17.72 13.30 8.39
CA ILE A 16 -16.84 12.33 7.69
C ILE A 16 -17.38 12.01 6.29
N VAL A 17 -18.70 11.88 6.12
CA VAL A 17 -19.34 11.70 4.80
C VAL A 17 -19.05 12.89 3.86
N ALA A 18 -18.88 14.09 4.43
CA ALA A 18 -18.47 15.31 3.73
C ALA A 18 -16.94 15.44 3.48
N GLN A 19 -16.11 14.53 4.02
CA GLN A 19 -14.66 14.43 3.74
C GLN A 19 -14.32 13.36 2.68
N PRO A 20 -15.25 13.05 1.76
CA PRO A 20 -15.32 11.82 0.96
C PRO A 20 -14.92 10.44 1.51
N ASP A 21 -14.30 10.29 2.68
CA ASP A 21 -13.67 9.05 3.16
C ASP A 21 -14.68 7.94 3.56
N LEU A 22 -14.81 6.95 2.68
CA LEU A 22 -15.67 5.78 2.89
C LEU A 22 -15.09 4.80 3.93
N GLY A 23 -13.76 4.66 4.01
CA GLY A 23 -13.10 3.72 4.93
C GLY A 23 -13.25 4.12 6.39
N GLN A 24 -13.11 5.42 6.68
CA GLN A 24 -13.34 5.98 8.02
C GLN A 24 -14.84 6.02 8.36
N THR A 25 -15.72 6.33 7.39
CA THR A 25 -17.18 6.26 7.59
C THR A 25 -17.60 4.87 8.05
N VAL A 26 -17.16 3.81 7.37
CA VAL A 26 -17.48 2.41 7.73
C VAL A 26 -16.82 2.01 9.05
N SER A 27 -15.56 2.40 9.29
CA SER A 27 -14.85 2.11 10.54
C SER A 27 -15.57 2.71 11.77
N LEU A 28 -16.04 3.95 11.67
CA LEU A 28 -16.77 4.62 12.75
C LEU A 28 -18.20 4.06 12.89
N GLY A 29 -18.83 3.62 11.80
CA GLY A 29 -20.08 2.85 11.83
C GLY A 29 -19.94 1.54 12.64
N ILE A 30 -18.86 0.80 12.46
CA ILE A 30 -18.55 -0.43 13.23
C ILE A 30 -18.36 -0.09 14.72
N ILE A 31 -17.59 0.95 15.04
CA ILE A 31 -17.39 1.42 16.43
C ILE A 31 -18.74 1.77 17.08
N LEU A 32 -19.61 2.50 16.38
CA LEU A 32 -20.92 2.89 16.88
C LEU A 32 -21.84 1.67 17.10
N LEU A 33 -21.92 0.75 16.14
CA LEU A 33 -22.72 -0.46 16.24
C LEU A 33 -22.22 -1.38 17.37
N ALA A 34 -20.90 -1.51 17.53
CA ALA A 34 -20.29 -2.25 18.65
C ALA A 34 -20.64 -1.62 20.01
N LEU A 35 -20.53 -0.29 20.14
CA LEU A 35 -20.93 0.42 21.37
C LEU A 35 -22.42 0.23 21.68
N LEU A 36 -23.30 0.33 20.68
CA LEU A 36 -24.75 0.12 20.83
C LEU A 36 -25.06 -1.32 21.30
N TRP A 37 -24.37 -2.32 20.75
CA TRP A 37 -24.51 -3.72 21.13
C TRP A 37 -24.01 -3.99 22.56
N TYR A 38 -22.75 -3.65 22.87
CA TYR A 38 -22.15 -3.95 24.18
C TYR A 38 -22.65 -3.06 25.33
N ALA A 39 -23.29 -1.91 25.03
CA ALA A 39 -24.05 -1.14 26.01
C ALA A 39 -25.41 -1.76 26.37
N GLY A 40 -25.82 -2.85 25.70
CA GLY A 40 -27.05 -3.58 25.99
C GLY A 40 -28.32 -2.82 25.61
N LEU A 41 -28.31 -2.11 24.49
CA LEU A 41 -29.54 -1.51 23.95
C LEU A 41 -30.49 -2.60 23.44
N PRO A 42 -31.82 -2.36 23.47
CA PRO A 42 -32.79 -3.34 22.98
C PRO A 42 -32.57 -3.61 21.49
N LEU A 43 -32.65 -4.89 21.09
CA LEU A 43 -32.33 -5.38 19.74
C LEU A 43 -33.03 -4.60 18.61
N ARG A 44 -34.25 -4.09 18.86
CA ARG A 44 -34.98 -3.22 17.93
C ARG A 44 -34.17 -1.97 17.53
N VAL A 45 -33.54 -1.29 18.49
CA VAL A 45 -32.74 -0.08 18.23
C VAL A 45 -31.45 -0.43 17.49
N PHE A 46 -30.79 -1.53 17.87
CA PHE A 46 -29.62 -2.02 17.15
C PHE A 46 -29.96 -2.35 15.68
N ALA A 47 -31.07 -3.04 15.44
CA ALA A 47 -31.53 -3.39 14.10
C ALA A 47 -31.91 -2.15 13.27
N THR A 48 -32.60 -1.15 13.85
CA THR A 48 -32.90 0.10 13.12
C THR A 48 -31.66 0.94 12.84
N SER A 49 -30.67 0.97 13.77
CA SER A 49 -29.38 1.62 13.51
C SER A 49 -28.57 0.91 12.43
N LEU A 50 -28.55 -0.42 12.42
CA LEU A 50 -27.88 -1.22 11.39
C LEU A 50 -28.53 -1.00 10.01
N LEU A 51 -29.86 -1.02 9.94
CA LEU A 51 -30.61 -0.72 8.72
C LEU A 51 -30.38 0.71 8.24
N ALA A 52 -30.35 1.70 9.14
CA ALA A 52 -30.07 3.09 8.78
C ALA A 52 -28.64 3.26 8.21
N VAL A 53 -27.64 2.60 8.81
CA VAL A 53 -26.25 2.60 8.29
C VAL A 53 -26.18 1.91 6.92
N PHE A 54 -26.88 0.78 6.74
CA PHE A 54 -26.93 0.09 5.45
C PHE A 54 -27.61 0.93 4.36
N MET A 55 -28.77 1.52 4.64
CA MET A 55 -29.50 2.37 3.69
C MET A 55 -28.72 3.66 3.35
N ALA A 56 -28.05 4.27 4.34
CA ALA A 56 -27.14 5.40 4.08
C ALA A 56 -25.95 4.99 3.21
N GLY A 57 -25.34 3.83 3.48
CA GLY A 57 -24.27 3.26 2.66
C GLY A 57 -24.71 3.01 1.21
N ALA A 58 -25.90 2.42 1.01
CA ALA A 58 -26.48 2.20 -0.30
C ALA A 58 -26.76 3.51 -1.04
N ALA A 59 -27.37 4.51 -0.38
CA ALA A 59 -27.61 5.83 -0.98
C ALA A 59 -26.31 6.54 -1.39
N LEU A 60 -25.27 6.47 -0.55
CA LEU A 60 -23.94 7.04 -0.83
C LEU A 60 -23.13 6.24 -1.87
N ALA A 61 -23.49 4.98 -2.13
CA ALA A 61 -22.97 4.17 -3.24
C ALA A 61 -23.71 4.44 -4.55
N MET A 62 -25.00 4.79 -4.51
CA MET A 62 -25.79 5.13 -5.71
C MET A 62 -25.67 6.60 -6.12
N SER A 63 -25.21 7.50 -5.23
CA SER A 63 -24.87 8.88 -5.59
C SER A 63 -23.70 8.93 -6.58
N ALA A 64 -23.90 9.58 -7.72
CA ALA A 64 -22.95 9.55 -8.84
C ALA A 64 -21.56 10.09 -8.51
N GLY A 65 -20.53 9.36 -8.94
CA GLY A 65 -19.11 9.69 -8.80
C GLY A 65 -18.31 8.55 -8.17
N TYR A 66 -17.11 8.84 -7.68
CA TYR A 66 -16.10 7.84 -7.27
C TYR A 66 -16.58 6.67 -6.39
N ARG A 67 -17.63 6.88 -5.57
CA ARG A 67 -18.27 5.84 -4.76
C ARG A 67 -19.09 4.84 -5.59
N SER A 68 -19.86 5.32 -6.58
CA SER A 68 -20.60 4.46 -7.50
C SER A 68 -19.68 3.64 -8.38
N ASP A 69 -18.52 4.17 -8.72
CA ASP A 69 -17.61 3.57 -9.68
C ASP A 69 -16.95 2.30 -9.11
N ARG A 70 -16.55 2.34 -7.82
CA ARG A 70 -16.05 1.15 -7.08
C ARG A 70 -17.09 0.04 -6.88
N VAL A 71 -18.39 0.37 -6.87
CA VAL A 71 -19.46 -0.63 -6.75
C VAL A 71 -19.82 -1.17 -8.14
N ARG A 72 -19.83 -0.32 -9.18
CA ARG A 72 -20.01 -0.73 -10.57
C ARG A 72 -18.89 -1.65 -11.05
N SER A 73 -17.63 -1.37 -10.72
CA SER A 73 -16.49 -2.24 -11.07
C SER A 73 -16.44 -3.54 -10.24
N TRP A 74 -17.08 -3.59 -9.06
CA TRP A 74 -17.29 -4.83 -8.31
C TRP A 74 -18.42 -5.68 -8.90
N MET A 75 -19.53 -5.06 -9.33
CA MET A 75 -20.66 -5.78 -9.95
C MET A 75 -20.38 -6.23 -11.39
N ASN A 76 -19.64 -5.43 -12.17
CA ASN A 76 -19.25 -5.73 -13.56
C ASN A 76 -17.72 -5.59 -13.77
N PRO A 77 -16.89 -6.53 -13.26
CA PRO A 77 -15.42 -6.42 -13.31
C PRO A 77 -14.81 -6.44 -14.72
N GLU A 78 -15.55 -6.93 -15.71
CA GLU A 78 -15.13 -6.97 -17.12
C GLU A 78 -15.07 -5.56 -17.75
N ASN A 79 -15.85 -4.60 -17.24
CA ASN A 79 -15.98 -3.26 -17.82
C ASN A 79 -14.99 -2.22 -17.24
N ASP A 80 -14.23 -2.56 -16.19
CA ASP A 80 -13.05 -1.80 -15.72
C ASP A 80 -11.81 -2.71 -15.61
N PRO A 81 -11.13 -3.02 -16.73
CA PRO A 81 -9.88 -3.79 -16.71
C PRO A 81 -8.66 -2.98 -16.26
N MET A 82 -8.80 -1.70 -15.89
CA MET A 82 -7.68 -0.75 -15.79
C MET A 82 -7.49 -0.01 -14.47
N ASP A 83 -8.49 0.13 -13.59
CA ASP A 83 -8.30 0.72 -12.25
C ASP A 83 -8.67 -0.25 -11.10
N THR A 84 -9.93 -0.29 -10.69
CA THR A 84 -10.35 -1.00 -9.47
C THR A 84 -10.74 -2.45 -9.71
N GLY A 85 -11.38 -2.75 -10.85
CA GLY A 85 -11.63 -4.13 -11.28
C GLY A 85 -10.30 -4.91 -11.44
N TYR A 86 -9.28 -4.24 -12.00
CA TYR A 86 -7.92 -4.78 -12.09
C TYR A 86 -7.36 -5.20 -10.72
N GLN A 87 -7.40 -4.32 -9.71
CA GLN A 87 -6.82 -4.61 -8.39
C GLN A 87 -7.47 -5.83 -7.72
N ALA A 88 -8.80 -5.91 -7.74
CA ALA A 88 -9.53 -7.05 -7.19
C ALA A 88 -9.26 -8.37 -7.95
N ARG A 89 -9.09 -8.30 -9.28
CA ARG A 89 -8.78 -9.46 -10.13
C ARG A 89 -7.35 -9.98 -9.90
N GLN A 90 -6.35 -9.09 -9.83
CA GLN A 90 -4.97 -9.48 -9.53
C GLN A 90 -4.83 -10.04 -8.11
N ALA A 91 -5.60 -9.53 -7.14
CA ALA A 91 -5.61 -10.06 -5.78
C ALA A 91 -6.11 -11.51 -5.72
N LYS A 92 -7.17 -11.84 -6.48
CA LYS A 92 -7.68 -13.22 -6.61
C LYS A 92 -6.67 -14.16 -7.27
N PHE A 93 -5.93 -13.70 -8.28
CA PHE A 93 -4.88 -14.52 -8.92
C PHE A 93 -3.70 -14.78 -7.97
N ALA A 94 -3.21 -13.77 -7.23
CA ALA A 94 -2.15 -13.97 -6.23
C ALA A 94 -2.56 -14.96 -5.12
N LEU A 95 -3.82 -14.90 -4.66
CA LEU A 95 -4.39 -15.90 -3.74
C LEU A 95 -4.49 -17.31 -4.34
N ALA A 96 -4.62 -17.44 -5.67
CA ALA A 96 -4.71 -18.72 -6.34
C ALA A 96 -3.34 -19.38 -6.52
N HIS A 97 -2.29 -18.60 -6.84
CA HIS A 97 -0.94 -19.13 -7.10
C HIS A 97 -0.35 -19.89 -5.90
N GLY A 98 -0.44 -19.32 -4.69
CA GLY A 98 0.19 -19.91 -3.51
C GLY A 98 -0.41 -21.24 -3.02
N GLY A 99 -1.53 -21.70 -3.60
CA GLY A 99 -2.10 -23.03 -3.34
C GLY A 99 -2.25 -23.35 -1.86
N ILE A 100 -1.66 -24.46 -1.40
CA ILE A 100 -1.73 -24.88 0.01
C ILE A 100 -0.61 -24.27 0.86
N PHE A 101 0.64 -24.25 0.37
CA PHE A 101 1.85 -23.96 1.17
C PHE A 101 2.58 -22.65 0.82
N GLY A 102 2.26 -22.04 -0.32
CA GLY A 102 2.87 -20.80 -0.81
C GLY A 102 4.15 -21.00 -1.61
N ASP A 103 4.51 -19.97 -2.38
CA ASP A 103 5.77 -19.90 -3.15
C ASP A 103 7.01 -19.69 -2.25
N GLY A 104 6.78 -19.38 -0.97
CA GLY A 104 7.80 -19.12 0.04
C GLY A 104 7.94 -17.64 0.39
N LEU A 105 8.30 -17.39 1.67
CA LEU A 105 8.48 -16.04 2.20
C LEU A 105 9.47 -15.22 1.37
N GLY A 106 9.02 -14.06 0.90
CA GLY A 106 9.78 -13.14 0.06
C GLY A 106 9.87 -13.50 -1.42
N GLN A 107 9.43 -14.69 -1.85
CA GLN A 107 9.46 -15.13 -3.26
C GLN A 107 8.24 -14.66 -4.06
N GLY A 108 7.14 -14.27 -3.39
CA GLY A 108 5.89 -13.86 -4.01
C GLY A 108 6.07 -12.77 -5.07
N VAL A 109 5.62 -13.08 -6.28
CA VAL A 109 5.86 -12.26 -7.48
C VAL A 109 4.93 -11.03 -7.49
N ALA A 110 3.73 -11.14 -6.92
CA ALA A 110 2.72 -10.10 -7.01
C ALA A 110 3.14 -8.78 -6.33
N LYS A 111 3.95 -8.92 -5.28
CA LYS A 111 4.65 -7.89 -4.51
C LYS A 111 5.47 -6.91 -5.35
N TRP A 112 6.08 -7.36 -6.44
CA TRP A 112 7.13 -6.60 -7.13
C TRP A 112 6.64 -5.79 -8.33
N ASN A 113 5.59 -6.23 -9.04
CA ASN A 113 5.00 -5.47 -10.18
C ASN A 113 3.50 -5.69 -10.42
N TYR A 114 2.85 -6.68 -9.79
CA TYR A 114 1.54 -7.16 -10.26
C TYR A 114 0.34 -6.40 -9.66
N LEU A 115 0.42 -6.12 -8.36
CA LEU A 115 -0.71 -5.72 -7.53
C LEU A 115 -0.49 -4.32 -6.90
N PRO A 116 -1.23 -3.28 -7.35
CA PRO A 116 -1.15 -1.94 -6.78
C PRO A 116 -1.47 -1.93 -5.28
N ASN A 117 -0.74 -1.14 -4.50
CA ASN A 117 -0.88 -1.02 -3.04
C ASN A 117 -0.79 -2.35 -2.26
N ALA A 118 -0.11 -3.38 -2.78
CA ALA A 118 -0.04 -4.70 -2.13
C ALA A 118 0.51 -4.67 -0.69
N HIS A 119 1.36 -3.71 -0.33
CA HIS A 119 1.87 -3.54 1.03
C HIS A 119 0.88 -2.90 2.03
N ASN A 120 -0.14 -2.21 1.55
CA ASN A 120 -1.08 -1.45 2.37
C ASN A 120 -2.45 -2.13 2.42
N ASP A 121 -3.03 -2.35 1.24
CA ASP A 121 -4.44 -2.68 1.09
C ASP A 121 -4.61 -4.18 0.82
N PHE A 122 -3.79 -4.73 -0.07
CA PHE A 122 -3.89 -6.14 -0.50
C PHE A 122 -2.84 -7.06 0.16
N ILE A 123 -2.37 -6.76 1.37
CA ILE A 123 -1.32 -7.57 2.04
C ILE A 123 -1.75 -9.03 2.27
N PHE A 124 -3.05 -9.26 2.45
CA PHE A 124 -3.62 -10.61 2.55
C PHE A 124 -3.42 -11.45 1.27
N ALA A 125 -3.37 -10.81 0.10
CA ALA A 125 -3.07 -11.50 -1.16
C ALA A 125 -1.61 -11.95 -1.22
N ILE A 126 -0.66 -11.10 -0.79
CA ILE A 126 0.75 -11.50 -0.68
C ILE A 126 0.91 -12.63 0.34
N ILE A 127 0.17 -12.62 1.45
CA ILE A 127 0.24 -13.69 2.46
C ILE A 127 -0.29 -15.02 1.90
N GLY A 128 -1.36 -14.98 1.10
CA GLY A 128 -1.85 -16.18 0.39
C GLY A 128 -0.94 -16.64 -0.74
N GLU A 129 -0.15 -15.75 -1.36
CA GLU A 129 0.88 -16.09 -2.36
C GLU A 129 2.13 -16.69 -1.69
N GLU A 130 2.78 -15.96 -0.77
CA GLU A 130 4.05 -16.34 -0.12
C GLU A 130 3.91 -17.52 0.89
N LEU A 131 2.73 -17.74 1.47
CA LEU A 131 2.49 -18.77 2.51
C LEU A 131 1.26 -19.68 2.24
N GLY A 132 0.58 -19.51 1.10
CA GLY A 132 -0.54 -20.36 0.70
C GLY A 132 -1.77 -20.27 1.60
N PHE A 133 -2.68 -21.22 1.42
CA PHE A 133 -3.82 -21.44 2.30
C PHE A 133 -3.41 -21.58 3.78
N VAL A 134 -2.30 -22.26 4.08
CA VAL A 134 -1.84 -22.46 5.46
C VAL A 134 -1.50 -21.13 6.14
N GLY A 135 -0.81 -20.21 5.45
CA GLY A 135 -0.54 -18.86 5.97
C GLY A 135 -1.79 -18.00 6.10
N ALA A 136 -2.64 -17.99 5.08
CA ALA A 136 -3.90 -17.25 5.09
C ALA A 136 -4.84 -17.73 6.23
N PHE A 137 -4.95 -19.04 6.42
CA PHE A 137 -5.70 -19.65 7.53
C PHE A 137 -5.05 -19.37 8.88
N GLY A 138 -3.73 -19.47 9.00
CA GLY A 138 -2.98 -19.12 10.21
C GLY A 138 -3.22 -17.67 10.65
N LEU A 139 -3.33 -16.73 9.69
CA LEU A 139 -3.66 -15.34 9.98
C LEU A 139 -5.12 -15.16 10.44
N LEU A 140 -6.07 -15.89 9.84
CA LEU A 140 -7.46 -15.92 10.31
C LEU A 140 -7.56 -16.48 11.74
N VAL A 141 -6.80 -17.53 12.07
CA VAL A 141 -6.69 -18.08 13.42
C VAL A 141 -6.08 -17.07 14.40
N LEU A 142 -5.08 -16.28 13.97
CA LEU A 142 -4.49 -15.22 14.80
C LEU A 142 -5.50 -14.09 15.11
N PHE A 143 -6.29 -13.65 14.12
CA PHE A 143 -7.40 -12.72 14.36
C PHE A 143 -8.50 -13.35 15.24
N GLY A 144 -8.77 -14.65 15.10
CA GLY A 144 -9.67 -15.40 15.99
C GLY A 144 -9.17 -15.46 17.44
N LEU A 145 -7.87 -15.64 17.66
CA LEU A 145 -7.23 -15.62 18.97
C LEU A 145 -7.27 -14.20 19.59
N PHE A 146 -7.06 -13.16 18.78
CA PHE A 146 -7.26 -11.76 19.19
C PHE A 146 -8.71 -11.49 19.59
N ALA A 147 -9.69 -11.95 18.79
CA ALA A 147 -11.12 -11.85 19.10
C ALA A 147 -11.47 -12.52 20.42
N TYR A 148 -11.03 -13.77 20.61
CA TYR A 148 -11.22 -14.53 21.84
C TYR A 148 -10.59 -13.80 23.05
N THR A 149 -9.36 -13.30 22.90
CA THR A 149 -8.62 -12.65 24.00
C THR A 149 -9.27 -11.33 24.40
N GLY A 150 -9.59 -10.44 23.45
CA GLY A 150 -10.28 -9.18 23.72
C GLY A 150 -11.68 -9.39 24.31
N MET A 151 -12.42 -10.38 23.79
CA MET A 151 -13.73 -10.74 24.33
C MET A 151 -13.67 -11.38 25.72
N ARG A 152 -12.64 -12.18 26.00
CA ARG A 152 -12.35 -12.73 27.34
C ARG A 152 -12.10 -11.60 28.34
N ILE A 153 -11.23 -10.65 28.01
CA ILE A 153 -10.91 -9.51 28.88
C ILE A 153 -12.18 -8.70 29.14
N ALA A 154 -12.92 -8.32 28.09
CA ALA A 154 -14.16 -7.56 28.25
C ALA A 154 -15.22 -8.28 29.12
N ARG A 155 -15.36 -9.61 29.01
CA ARG A 155 -16.27 -10.40 29.85
C ARG A 155 -15.82 -10.50 31.32
N ARG A 156 -14.53 -10.29 31.61
CA ARG A 156 -13.92 -10.37 32.95
C ARG A 156 -13.70 -9.01 33.60
N SER A 157 -13.66 -7.91 32.85
CA SER A 157 -13.59 -6.56 33.38
C SER A 157 -14.83 -6.22 34.23
N ALA A 158 -14.60 -5.90 35.51
CA ALA A 158 -15.66 -5.43 36.41
C ALA A 158 -16.08 -3.98 36.13
N ASP A 159 -15.14 -3.15 35.64
CA ASP A 159 -15.41 -1.78 35.22
C ASP A 159 -16.22 -1.75 33.90
N PRO A 160 -17.43 -1.14 33.90
CA PRO A 160 -18.23 -0.97 32.69
C PRO A 160 -17.52 -0.21 31.57
N PHE A 161 -16.65 0.75 31.88
CA PHE A 161 -15.89 1.52 30.90
C PHE A 161 -14.84 0.66 30.21
N LEU A 162 -13.98 -0.02 30.98
CA LEU A 162 -12.96 -0.92 30.41
C LEU A 162 -13.59 -2.08 29.62
N ARG A 163 -14.74 -2.61 30.07
CA ARG A 163 -15.51 -3.60 29.32
C ARG A 163 -15.96 -3.07 27.96
N LEU A 164 -16.60 -1.89 27.93
CA LEU A 164 -17.10 -1.28 26.69
C LEU A 164 -15.95 -0.91 25.75
N LEU A 165 -14.87 -0.32 26.27
CA LEU A 165 -13.67 0.04 25.50
C LEU A 165 -13.04 -1.21 24.87
N THR A 166 -12.80 -2.26 25.66
CA THR A 166 -12.15 -3.48 25.17
C THR A 166 -13.01 -4.21 24.14
N ALA A 167 -14.31 -4.37 24.39
CA ALA A 167 -15.22 -5.01 23.43
C ALA A 167 -15.35 -4.22 22.12
N THR A 168 -15.47 -2.89 22.20
CA THR A 168 -15.56 -2.00 21.03
C THR A 168 -14.27 -2.01 20.21
N THR A 169 -13.12 -1.90 20.87
CA THR A 169 -11.79 -1.93 20.21
C THR A 169 -11.55 -3.27 19.52
N THR A 170 -11.92 -4.37 20.18
CA THR A 170 -11.86 -5.72 19.59
C THR A 170 -12.73 -5.79 18.32
N MET A 171 -13.99 -5.34 18.39
CA MET A 171 -14.91 -5.38 17.26
C MET A 171 -14.49 -4.44 16.11
N TRP A 172 -13.91 -3.28 16.41
CA TRP A 172 -13.39 -2.34 15.40
C TRP A 172 -12.22 -2.95 14.60
N VAL A 173 -11.21 -3.50 15.28
CA VAL A 173 -10.07 -4.16 14.65
C VAL A 173 -10.50 -5.36 13.81
N LEU A 174 -11.42 -6.18 14.34
CA LEU A 174 -11.97 -7.33 13.60
C LEU A 174 -12.82 -6.91 12.39
N GLY A 175 -13.61 -5.83 12.51
CA GLY A 175 -14.41 -5.31 11.41
C GLY A 175 -13.55 -4.77 10.26
N GLN A 176 -12.44 -4.08 10.58
CA GLN A 176 -11.45 -3.65 9.58
C GLN A 176 -10.77 -4.86 8.91
N ALA A 177 -10.36 -5.87 9.69
CA ALA A 177 -9.76 -7.09 9.14
C ALA A 177 -10.74 -7.88 8.25
N PHE A 178 -11.99 -8.02 8.67
CA PHE A 178 -13.05 -8.67 7.89
C PHE A 178 -13.33 -7.94 6.57
N ILE A 179 -13.39 -6.60 6.58
CA ILE A 179 -13.58 -5.83 5.35
C ILE A 179 -12.37 -5.97 4.42
N ASN A 180 -11.15 -5.87 4.96
CA ASN A 180 -9.91 -6.03 4.19
C ASN A 180 -9.89 -7.38 3.48
N ILE A 181 -9.93 -8.47 4.25
CA ILE A 181 -9.93 -9.84 3.72
C ILE A 181 -11.11 -10.06 2.76
N GLY A 182 -12.29 -9.54 3.11
CA GLY A 182 -13.51 -9.63 2.32
C GLY A 182 -13.44 -8.99 0.93
N TYR A 183 -12.73 -7.88 0.74
CA TYR A 183 -12.51 -7.32 -0.60
C TYR A 183 -11.33 -7.94 -1.33
N VAL A 184 -10.32 -8.46 -0.61
CA VAL A 184 -9.19 -9.18 -1.22
C VAL A 184 -9.64 -10.51 -1.84
N ILE A 185 -10.55 -11.24 -1.19
CA ILE A 185 -11.26 -12.41 -1.77
C ILE A 185 -12.44 -12.00 -2.68
N GLY A 186 -12.76 -10.70 -2.75
CA GLY A 186 -13.76 -10.11 -3.65
C GLY A 186 -15.23 -10.40 -3.32
N ILE A 187 -15.56 -10.74 -2.07
CA ILE A 187 -16.94 -10.74 -1.56
C ILE A 187 -17.45 -9.30 -1.37
N LEU A 188 -16.55 -8.35 -1.11
CA LEU A 188 -16.84 -6.92 -0.94
C LEU A 188 -16.16 -6.08 -2.03
N PRO A 189 -16.68 -4.88 -2.35
CA PRO A 189 -15.96 -3.91 -3.18
C PRO A 189 -14.68 -3.43 -2.48
N VAL A 190 -13.64 -3.11 -3.25
CA VAL A 190 -12.35 -2.63 -2.73
C VAL A 190 -12.56 -1.32 -1.95
N THR A 191 -12.26 -1.31 -0.64
CA THR A 191 -12.43 -0.11 0.19
C THR A 191 -11.14 0.68 0.42
N GLY A 192 -9.97 0.08 0.26
CA GLY A 192 -8.68 0.72 0.63
C GLY A 192 -8.48 0.85 2.14
N ILE A 193 -9.14 0.01 2.94
CA ILE A 193 -8.85 -0.14 4.37
C ILE A 193 -7.70 -1.14 4.53
N GLN A 194 -6.64 -0.72 5.22
CA GLN A 194 -5.49 -1.55 5.55
C GLN A 194 -5.83 -2.70 6.52
N LEU A 195 -5.08 -3.80 6.48
CA LEU A 195 -5.20 -4.90 7.44
C LEU A 195 -4.50 -4.50 8.76
N PRO A 196 -5.21 -4.44 9.91
CA PRO A 196 -4.61 -4.00 11.17
C PRO A 196 -3.41 -4.85 11.58
N LEU A 197 -2.37 -4.21 12.13
CA LEU A 197 -1.07 -4.78 12.54
C LEU A 197 -0.18 -5.37 11.42
N ILE A 198 -0.75 -5.82 10.30
CA ILE A 198 -0.04 -6.52 9.23
C ILE A 198 0.40 -5.58 8.10
N SER A 199 -0.48 -4.64 7.71
CA SER A 199 -0.21 -3.70 6.61
C SER A 199 0.76 -2.58 6.97
N ALA A 200 1.46 -2.08 5.95
CA ALA A 200 2.19 -0.81 6.03
C ALA A 200 1.20 0.36 6.17
N GLY A 201 1.17 0.97 7.36
CA GLY A 201 0.19 2.02 7.69
C GLY A 201 0.56 2.82 8.94
N GLY A 202 1.79 3.35 8.97
CA GLY A 202 2.50 3.77 10.19
C GLY A 202 1.69 4.49 11.28
N THR A 203 0.88 5.50 10.93
CA THR A 203 0.04 6.22 11.90
C THR A 203 -1.12 5.38 12.45
N SER A 204 -1.78 4.59 11.59
CA SER A 204 -2.83 3.64 11.99
C SER A 204 -2.24 2.51 12.82
N THR A 205 -1.11 1.91 12.40
CA THR A 205 -0.43 0.84 13.14
C THR A 205 0.00 1.32 14.52
N ALA A 206 0.51 2.55 14.65
CA ALA A 206 0.81 3.16 15.96
C ALA A 206 -0.46 3.35 16.82
N ALA A 207 -1.58 3.78 16.23
CA ALA A 207 -2.85 3.92 16.94
C ALA A 207 -3.42 2.55 17.39
N THR A 208 -3.34 1.51 16.55
CA THR A 208 -3.75 0.15 16.91
C THR A 208 -2.88 -0.40 18.04
N LEU A 209 -1.55 -0.22 17.97
CA LEU A 209 -0.63 -0.64 19.05
C LEU A 209 -0.91 0.11 20.37
N PHE A 210 -1.19 1.41 20.32
CA PHE A 210 -1.59 2.19 21.48
C PHE A 210 -2.90 1.66 22.10
N MET A 211 -3.91 1.40 21.28
CA MET A 211 -5.19 0.83 21.73
C MET A 211 -5.06 -0.59 22.29
N ILE A 212 -4.17 -1.43 21.73
CA ILE A 212 -3.82 -2.73 22.31
C ILE A 212 -3.08 -2.57 23.65
N GLY A 213 -2.25 -1.55 23.80
CA GLY A 213 -1.66 -1.16 25.09
C GLY A 213 -2.73 -0.82 26.15
N ILE A 214 -3.81 -0.14 25.75
CA ILE A 214 -4.97 0.10 26.63
C ILE A 214 -5.73 -1.20 26.93
N MET A 215 -5.93 -2.09 25.96
CA MET A 215 -6.56 -3.41 26.21
C MET A 215 -5.71 -4.29 27.15
N ALA A 216 -4.38 -4.26 27.04
CA ALA A 216 -3.47 -4.93 27.95
C ALA A 216 -3.49 -4.30 29.36
N ASN A 217 -3.67 -2.98 29.45
CA ASN A 217 -3.91 -2.32 30.73
C ASN A 217 -5.26 -2.72 31.35
N ALA A 218 -6.33 -2.86 30.54
CA ALA A 218 -7.62 -3.36 30.98
C ALA A 218 -7.54 -4.80 31.51
N ALA A 219 -6.73 -5.66 30.89
CA ALA A 219 -6.45 -7.01 31.38
C ALA A 219 -5.78 -7.03 32.77
N ARG A 220 -4.88 -6.08 33.07
CA ARG A 220 -4.29 -5.92 34.42
C ARG A 220 -5.33 -5.51 35.47
N HIS A 221 -6.47 -4.95 35.05
CA HIS A 221 -7.60 -4.56 35.91
C HIS A 221 -8.71 -5.63 35.99
N GLU A 222 -8.51 -6.84 35.44
CA GLU A 222 -9.38 -7.99 35.77
C GLU A 222 -9.31 -8.30 37.28
N PRO A 223 -10.43 -8.60 37.98
CA PRO A 223 -10.41 -8.86 39.42
C PRO A 223 -9.44 -9.96 39.86
N GLU A 224 -9.32 -11.04 39.07
CA GLU A 224 -8.36 -12.13 39.29
C GLU A 224 -6.90 -11.63 39.20
N ALA A 225 -6.59 -10.76 38.24
CA ALA A 225 -5.26 -10.19 38.04
C ALA A 225 -4.89 -9.19 39.15
N VAL A 226 -5.82 -8.30 39.51
CA VAL A 226 -5.64 -7.35 40.62
C VAL A 226 -5.38 -8.11 41.93
N ALA A 227 -6.10 -9.19 42.19
CA ALA A 227 -5.88 -10.05 43.36
C ALA A 227 -4.51 -10.77 43.30
N ALA A 228 -4.13 -11.36 42.17
CA ALA A 228 -2.85 -12.06 42.02
C ALA A 228 -1.63 -11.14 42.21
N LEU A 229 -1.67 -9.94 41.61
CA LEU A 229 -0.61 -8.94 41.73
C LEU A 229 -0.50 -8.39 43.16
N ARG A 230 -1.63 -8.09 43.82
CA ARG A 230 -1.65 -7.67 45.23
C ARG A 230 -1.23 -8.79 46.20
N ALA A 231 -1.39 -10.06 45.81
CA ALA A 231 -0.87 -11.22 46.53
C ALA A 231 0.63 -11.50 46.26
N GLY A 232 1.36 -10.56 45.64
CA GLY A 232 2.81 -10.65 45.46
C GLY A 232 3.27 -11.56 44.31
N ARG A 233 2.36 -12.06 43.47
CA ARG A 233 2.71 -12.78 42.22
C ARG A 233 3.09 -11.80 41.11
N ASP A 234 4.04 -10.91 41.38
CA ASP A 234 4.39 -9.82 40.46
C ASP A 234 5.37 -10.28 39.37
N ASP A 235 4.90 -10.22 38.12
CA ASP A 235 5.61 -10.73 36.95
C ASP A 235 6.95 -10.03 36.70
N LYS A 236 7.91 -10.79 36.14
CA LYS A 236 9.19 -10.24 35.65
C LYS A 236 8.98 -9.06 34.69
N VAL A 237 7.91 -9.09 33.91
CA VAL A 237 7.52 -8.02 32.95
C VAL A 237 7.04 -6.76 33.66
N ASN A 238 6.18 -6.85 34.69
CA ASN A 238 5.76 -5.69 35.48
C ASN A 238 6.96 -4.99 36.13
N ARG A 239 7.88 -5.78 36.70
CA ARG A 239 9.10 -5.28 37.35
C ARG A 239 10.06 -4.59 36.37
N PHE A 240 10.21 -5.15 35.17
CA PHE A 240 11.03 -4.57 34.10
C PHE A 240 10.42 -3.25 33.58
N LEU A 241 9.11 -3.24 33.30
CA LEU A 241 8.38 -2.07 32.80
C LEU A 241 7.99 -1.05 33.89
N ARG A 242 8.31 -1.33 35.16
CA ARG A 242 8.00 -0.50 36.35
C ARG A 242 6.52 -0.07 36.44
N LEU A 243 5.60 -0.96 36.04
CA LEU A 243 4.18 -0.63 35.96
C LEU A 243 3.56 -0.48 37.36
N PRO A 244 2.70 0.54 37.60
CA PRO A 244 1.99 0.67 38.87
C PRO A 244 1.07 -0.52 39.11
N LEU A 245 0.81 -0.82 40.40
CA LEU A 245 -0.21 -1.80 40.77
C LEU A 245 -1.60 -1.28 40.38
N PRO A 246 -2.47 -2.12 39.80
CA PRO A 246 -3.82 -1.73 39.44
C PRO A 246 -4.71 -1.50 40.68
N GLU A 247 -5.69 -0.63 40.54
CA GLU A 247 -6.72 -0.38 41.56
C GLU A 247 -7.99 -1.19 41.26
N PRO A 248 -8.64 -1.81 42.27
CA PRO A 248 -9.96 -2.40 42.11
C PRO A 248 -10.98 -1.34 41.68
N TYR A 249 -11.79 -1.64 40.68
CA TYR A 249 -12.94 -0.80 40.33
C TYR A 249 -13.92 -0.73 41.52
N VAL A 250 -14.24 0.50 41.93
CA VAL A 250 -15.26 0.80 42.95
C VAL A 250 -16.41 1.54 42.26
N PRO A 251 -17.63 0.99 42.20
CA PRO A 251 -18.74 1.64 41.52
C PRO A 251 -19.12 2.96 42.20
N SER A 252 -19.47 3.98 41.42
CA SER A 252 -19.87 5.26 42.00
C SER A 252 -21.15 5.13 42.82
N ARG A 253 -21.42 6.09 43.72
CA ARG A 253 -22.66 6.14 44.50
C ARG A 253 -23.91 6.17 43.61
N LEU A 254 -23.82 6.79 42.42
CA LEU A 254 -24.91 6.88 41.45
C LEU A 254 -25.13 5.58 40.68
N GLU A 255 -24.08 4.84 40.33
CA GLU A 255 -24.20 3.50 39.72
C GLU A 255 -24.74 2.49 40.74
N SER A 256 -24.18 2.48 41.95
CA SER A 256 -24.67 1.68 43.08
C SER A 256 -26.16 1.90 43.38
N PHE A 257 -26.64 3.14 43.22
CA PHE A 257 -28.06 3.49 43.37
C PHE A 257 -28.92 3.07 42.15
N ARG A 258 -28.36 3.13 40.93
CA ARG A 258 -29.04 2.68 39.70
C ARG A 258 -29.21 1.17 39.67
N ASP A 259 -28.21 0.40 40.06
CA ASP A 259 -28.32 -1.07 40.08
C ASP A 259 -29.26 -1.54 41.19
N ARG A 260 -29.27 -0.88 42.36
CA ARG A 260 -30.32 -1.06 43.39
C ARG A 260 -31.74 -0.71 42.89
N LYS A 261 -31.89 0.10 41.83
CA LYS A 261 -33.18 0.36 41.17
C LYS A 261 -33.48 -0.59 40.00
N ARG A 262 -32.47 -1.28 39.46
CA ARG A 262 -32.65 -2.34 38.44
C ARG A 262 -33.06 -3.66 39.08
N VAL A 263 -32.50 -3.99 40.24
CA VAL A 263 -32.95 -5.11 41.07
C VAL A 263 -34.24 -4.72 41.78
N ARG A 264 -35.39 -5.03 41.16
CA ARG A 264 -36.68 -4.98 41.86
C ARG A 264 -36.74 -6.08 42.92
N PRO A 265 -37.18 -5.79 44.17
CA PRO A 265 -37.58 -6.84 45.10
C PRO A 265 -38.92 -7.43 44.63
N GLY A 266 -38.85 -8.54 43.91
CA GLY A 266 -40.03 -9.26 43.40
C GLY A 266 -39.68 -10.53 42.61
N ASP A 267 -38.68 -10.45 41.73
CA ASP A 267 -38.33 -11.54 40.82
C ASP A 267 -37.35 -12.54 41.46
N GLY A 268 -37.85 -13.31 42.43
CA GLY A 268 -37.10 -14.39 43.08
C GLY A 268 -37.90 -15.15 44.13
N HIS A 269 -38.29 -16.40 43.82
CA HIS A 269 -38.70 -17.35 44.84
C HIS A 269 -37.52 -17.61 45.80
N PRO A 270 -37.75 -17.68 47.13
CA PRO A 270 -36.69 -18.03 48.06
C PRO A 270 -36.27 -19.48 47.84
N ALA A 271 -35.01 -19.69 47.45
CA ALA A 271 -34.43 -21.03 47.42
C ALA A 271 -34.53 -21.67 48.82
N ALA A 272 -34.98 -22.92 48.89
CA ALA A 272 -35.21 -23.61 50.15
C ALA A 272 -33.90 -23.69 50.96
N GLY A 273 -33.93 -23.17 52.19
CA GLY A 273 -32.79 -23.27 53.10
C GLY A 273 -32.61 -24.72 53.60
N PRO A 274 -31.36 -25.19 53.79
CA PRO A 274 -31.13 -26.49 54.43
C PRO A 274 -31.61 -26.42 55.89
N GLY A 275 -32.44 -27.39 56.28
CA GLY A 275 -33.01 -27.44 57.63
C GLY A 275 -31.95 -27.69 58.70
N GLY A 276 -31.77 -26.73 59.62
CA GLY A 276 -30.84 -26.82 60.75
C GLY A 276 -31.40 -26.05 61.95
N GLY A 277 -32.21 -26.71 62.78
CA GLY A 277 -32.96 -26.04 63.83
C GLY A 277 -32.13 -25.75 65.09
N HIS A 278 -31.93 -24.47 65.40
CA HIS A 278 -31.53 -24.03 66.75
C HIS A 278 -32.47 -22.96 67.32
N ARG A 279 -32.95 -23.23 68.54
CA ARG A 279 -33.89 -22.41 69.32
C ARG A 279 -33.27 -21.04 69.63
N ARG A 280 -33.88 -19.94 69.16
CA ARG A 280 -33.54 -18.59 69.63
C ARG A 280 -34.13 -18.38 71.04
N LEU A 281 -33.27 -18.20 72.03
CA LEU A 281 -33.67 -17.62 73.32
C LEU A 281 -33.78 -16.08 73.18
N ARG A 282 -34.86 -15.51 73.71
CA ARG A 282 -35.03 -14.05 73.86
C ARG A 282 -34.27 -13.56 75.10
N PRO A 283 -33.64 -12.37 75.07
CA PRO A 283 -33.29 -11.66 76.30
C PRO A 283 -34.57 -11.08 76.94
N GLY A 284 -34.66 -11.13 78.28
CA GLY A 284 -35.69 -10.48 79.08
C GLY A 284 -35.15 -9.25 79.85
N PRO A 285 -36.02 -8.37 80.38
CA PRO A 285 -35.61 -7.14 81.06
C PRO A 285 -35.11 -7.36 82.50
N ALA A 286 -34.50 -6.32 83.09
CA ALA A 286 -33.75 -6.39 84.35
C ALA A 286 -34.59 -6.43 85.65
N GLY A 287 -34.08 -7.09 86.69
CA GLY A 287 -34.72 -7.14 88.02
C GLY A 287 -33.84 -7.61 89.20
N ARG A 288 -33.32 -6.64 89.97
CA ARG A 288 -32.97 -6.67 91.43
C ARG A 288 -32.30 -7.90 92.10
N ARG A 289 -31.10 -7.64 92.69
CA ARG A 289 -30.54 -8.15 93.99
C ARG A 289 -30.31 -9.69 94.13
N ALA A 290 -29.33 -10.24 94.85
CA ALA A 290 -28.45 -9.75 95.94
C ALA A 290 -27.17 -10.61 96.17
N ARG A 291 -26.19 -10.05 96.92
CA ARG A 291 -25.22 -10.67 97.87
C ARG A 291 -24.43 -11.97 97.54
N GLY A 292 -23.09 -11.86 97.60
CA GLY A 292 -22.08 -12.94 97.78
C GLY A 292 -20.71 -12.45 97.27
N ARG A 293 -19.62 -12.37 98.07
CA ARG A 293 -18.74 -13.43 98.63
C ARG A 293 -18.18 -14.38 97.55
N ASP A 294 -16.87 -14.69 97.49
CA ASP A 294 -15.70 -14.20 98.25
C ASP A 294 -14.39 -14.62 97.54
N ARG A 295 -13.29 -13.83 97.66
CA ARG A 295 -11.89 -14.20 97.29
C ARG A 295 -11.63 -14.43 95.77
N GLY A 296 -10.40 -14.33 95.25
CA GLY A 296 -9.11 -13.99 95.86
C GLY A 296 -8.09 -15.15 95.76
N GLY A 297 -7.15 -15.07 94.80
CA GLY A 297 -6.09 -16.07 94.63
C GLY A 297 -5.19 -15.78 93.41
N ALA A 298 -3.90 -16.12 93.49
CA ALA A 298 -2.89 -15.80 92.46
C ALA A 298 -1.82 -16.90 92.32
N CYS A 299 -0.86 -16.65 91.42
CA CYS A 299 0.45 -17.33 91.24
C CYS A 299 0.56 -18.61 90.38
N ARG A 300 1.78 -18.76 89.84
CA ARG A 300 2.38 -19.85 89.03
C ARG A 300 3.29 -20.73 89.95
N PRO A 301 4.25 -21.56 89.47
CA PRO A 301 4.33 -22.57 88.37
C PRO A 301 4.85 -23.96 88.87
N ARG A 302 5.20 -24.90 87.96
CA ARG A 302 6.14 -26.10 88.03
C ARG A 302 5.48 -27.40 87.48
N ARG A 303 6.15 -28.51 87.09
CA ARG A 303 7.59 -28.94 87.02
C ARG A 303 7.81 -30.06 85.93
N ARG A 304 9.07 -30.55 85.79
CA ARG A 304 9.52 -31.76 85.01
C ARG A 304 9.44 -33.07 85.82
N PRO A 305 9.56 -34.27 85.19
CA PRO A 305 10.84 -35.04 85.08
C PRO A 305 11.23 -35.30 83.59
N ALA A 306 12.29 -35.98 83.10
CA ALA A 306 13.32 -36.97 83.54
C ALA A 306 12.87 -38.47 83.57
N GLY A 307 13.69 -39.48 83.22
CA GLY A 307 15.04 -39.58 82.61
C GLY A 307 15.03 -40.42 81.29
N SER A 308 15.94 -41.36 80.93
CA SER A 308 17.36 -41.67 81.27
C SER A 308 17.84 -42.98 80.58
N GLY A 309 19.03 -43.04 79.94
CA GLY A 309 19.66 -44.31 79.44
C GLY A 309 20.50 -44.20 78.14
N GLY A 310 21.47 -45.12 77.92
CA GLY A 310 22.36 -45.27 76.73
C GLY A 310 23.16 -46.60 76.81
N PRO A 311 24.28 -46.87 76.09
CA PRO A 311 25.02 -46.08 75.07
C PRO A 311 25.51 -46.91 73.82
N HIS A 312 26.62 -46.48 73.17
CA HIS A 312 27.39 -47.08 72.03
C HIS A 312 26.82 -46.87 70.59
N GLY A 313 27.63 -46.70 69.53
CA GLY A 313 29.10 -46.50 69.44
C GLY A 313 29.67 -46.52 68.00
N ARG A 314 30.91 -45.98 67.79
CA ARG A 314 31.64 -45.77 66.50
C ARG A 314 30.97 -44.72 65.58
N GLY A 315 31.63 -43.96 64.69
CA GLY A 315 33.02 -43.72 64.23
C GLY A 315 32.93 -42.85 62.93
N ASN A 316 33.89 -42.04 62.46
CA ASN A 316 35.31 -41.80 62.74
C ASN A 316 35.66 -40.29 62.49
N ALA A 317 36.94 -39.89 62.48
CA ALA A 317 37.46 -38.51 62.24
C ALA A 317 36.94 -37.83 60.94
N GLY A 318 36.97 -36.50 60.73
CA GLY A 318 37.72 -35.41 61.41
C GLY A 318 39.01 -35.01 60.66
N PRO A 319 39.59 -33.79 60.79
CA PRO A 319 39.17 -32.61 61.55
C PRO A 319 39.15 -31.28 60.71
N ARG A 320 39.01 -30.12 61.39
CA ARG A 320 39.23 -28.76 60.84
C ARG A 320 40.71 -28.34 61.01
N CYS A 321 41.22 -27.41 60.19
CA CYS A 321 42.03 -26.27 60.66
C CYS A 321 42.33 -25.19 59.59
N ALA A 322 42.84 -24.04 60.04
CA ALA A 322 43.47 -22.94 59.28
C ALA A 322 44.90 -22.71 59.90
N PRO A 323 45.66 -21.59 59.74
CA PRO A 323 45.51 -20.40 58.88
C PRO A 323 46.82 -19.83 58.22
N GLY A 324 46.68 -18.83 57.32
CA GLY A 324 47.48 -17.58 57.40
C GLY A 324 48.57 -17.24 56.34
N ARG A 325 48.70 -15.91 56.06
CA ARG A 325 49.83 -15.16 55.44
C ARG A 325 50.11 -15.39 53.92
N HIS A 326 50.64 -14.46 53.10
CA HIS A 326 50.94 -13.00 53.24
C HIS A 326 51.12 -12.33 51.83
N LEU A 327 50.86 -11.01 51.72
CA LEU A 327 51.37 -10.03 50.70
C LEU A 327 50.91 -10.23 49.21
N GLY A 328 50.84 -9.20 48.35
CA GLY A 328 50.96 -7.73 48.52
C GLY A 328 50.87 -6.94 47.18
N ALA A 329 50.73 -5.60 47.25
CA ALA A 329 50.70 -4.60 46.14
C ALA A 329 49.48 -4.61 45.16
N ALA A 330 48.96 -3.49 44.62
CA ALA A 330 49.09 -2.05 44.93
C ALA A 330 47.83 -1.24 44.48
N GLY A 331 47.67 0.02 44.95
CA GLY A 331 46.60 0.98 44.56
C GLY A 331 47.06 2.03 43.53
N PRO A 332 46.56 3.30 43.48
CA PRO A 332 45.62 4.04 44.38
C PRO A 332 44.39 4.70 43.64
N ARG A 333 43.20 4.91 44.26
CA ARG A 333 42.62 6.03 45.08
C ARG A 333 42.29 7.39 44.41
N GLY A 334 41.24 8.05 44.94
CA GLY A 334 40.76 9.43 44.68
C GLY A 334 39.23 9.49 44.53
N GLU A 335 38.35 9.50 45.55
CA GLU A 335 38.16 10.31 46.79
C GLU A 335 37.51 11.72 46.64
N ARG A 336 36.27 11.85 47.18
CA ARG A 336 35.55 13.01 47.76
C ARG A 336 35.21 14.29 46.95
N ALA A 337 33.90 14.56 46.85
CA ALA A 337 33.13 15.66 47.51
C ALA A 337 31.63 15.41 47.20
N GLN A 338 30.59 15.58 48.04
CA GLN A 338 30.20 16.54 49.10
C GLN A 338 29.80 17.95 48.61
N LEU A 339 28.77 18.49 49.31
CA LEU A 339 28.01 19.74 49.07
C LEU A 339 26.94 19.67 47.94
N SER A 340 25.83 20.43 47.94
CA SER A 340 24.84 20.87 48.96
C SER A 340 24.08 22.12 48.45
N GLY A 341 22.74 22.16 48.56
CA GLY A 341 21.99 23.41 48.74
C GLY A 341 21.18 24.00 47.57
N ALA A 342 20.02 24.59 47.92
CA ALA A 342 19.11 25.48 47.16
C ALA A 342 18.53 24.98 45.81
N ARG A 343 17.23 25.15 45.42
CA ARG A 343 16.09 26.05 45.73
C ARG A 343 16.12 27.47 45.12
N GLY A 344 14.97 27.91 44.59
CA GLY A 344 14.76 29.09 43.73
C GLY A 344 14.56 28.62 42.28
N ASP A 345 13.37 28.55 41.66
CA ASP A 345 12.13 29.36 41.72
C ASP A 345 12.29 30.78 41.15
N GLY A 346 11.56 31.09 40.06
CA GLY A 346 11.85 32.24 39.19
C GLY A 346 11.02 32.31 37.89
N ARG A 347 9.78 32.77 38.01
CA ARG A 347 8.75 32.89 36.94
C ARG A 347 9.05 33.83 35.75
N ARG A 348 8.46 33.47 34.59
CA ARG A 348 7.76 34.32 33.56
C ARG A 348 8.56 35.23 32.59
N GLY A 349 8.03 35.29 31.35
CA GLY A 349 8.13 36.40 30.40
C GLY A 349 9.10 36.16 29.22
N GLY A 350 8.80 36.52 27.97
CA GLY A 350 7.51 36.94 27.39
C GLY A 350 7.62 37.99 26.27
N GLY A 351 7.66 37.57 25.00
CA GLY A 351 7.72 38.47 23.82
C GLY A 351 9.08 39.16 23.61
N ASP A 352 9.33 39.90 22.52
CA ASP A 352 8.68 39.85 21.19
C ASP A 352 9.55 40.59 20.15
N ALA A 353 9.12 40.58 18.88
CA ALA A 353 9.45 41.53 17.80
C ALA A 353 10.93 41.73 17.34
N ALA A 354 11.12 41.41 16.07
CA ALA A 354 12.31 41.63 15.25
C ALA A 354 12.84 43.07 15.13
N ARG A 355 14.14 43.20 14.79
CA ARG A 355 14.68 44.29 13.93
C ARG A 355 16.03 43.92 13.27
N GLN A 356 16.09 44.07 11.95
CA GLN A 356 17.29 44.34 11.14
C GLN A 356 17.35 45.88 10.88
N PRO A 357 18.36 46.46 10.16
CA PRO A 357 19.57 45.89 9.54
C PRO A 357 20.87 46.65 9.90
N HIS A 358 22.01 46.25 9.29
CA HIS A 358 23.13 47.17 9.01
C HIS A 358 23.84 46.77 7.69
N ASP A 359 24.28 47.77 6.91
CA ASP A 359 24.99 47.64 5.61
C ASP A 359 26.44 48.11 5.73
N HIS A 360 27.38 47.37 5.13
CA HIS A 360 28.72 47.88 4.80
C HIS A 360 29.28 47.39 3.44
N ARG A 361 28.78 48.01 2.37
CA ARG A 361 29.55 48.63 1.26
C ARG A 361 30.88 47.97 0.76
N ARG A 362 30.81 47.55 -0.51
CA ARG A 362 31.75 47.84 -1.64
C ARG A 362 33.22 47.35 -1.60
N ARG A 363 33.63 46.68 -2.70
CA ARG A 363 34.60 47.22 -3.70
C ARG A 363 34.53 46.46 -5.04
N HIS A 364 34.64 47.19 -6.15
CA HIS A 364 34.79 46.70 -7.54
C HIS A 364 35.79 47.61 -8.28
N PRO A 365 36.59 47.05 -9.19
CA PRO A 365 36.50 47.32 -10.66
C PRO A 365 36.22 45.99 -11.42
N ARG A 366 36.29 45.81 -12.75
CA ARG A 366 36.21 46.61 -14.02
C ARG A 366 35.72 45.59 -15.08
N ALA A 367 34.71 45.83 -15.92
CA ALA A 367 34.74 46.51 -17.22
C ALA A 367 35.87 46.00 -18.16
N ARG A 368 35.60 45.12 -19.16
CA ARG A 368 34.96 45.34 -20.51
C ARG A 368 35.99 45.71 -21.61
N PRO A 369 35.72 45.54 -22.93
CA PRO A 369 34.46 45.19 -23.62
C PRO A 369 34.57 43.93 -24.55
N ALA A 370 33.67 43.80 -25.54
CA ALA A 370 33.58 42.67 -26.48
C ALA A 370 33.69 43.11 -27.95
N VAL A 371 33.90 42.15 -28.87
CA VAL A 371 33.84 42.31 -30.34
C VAL A 371 32.96 41.19 -30.94
N ARG A 372 32.46 41.38 -32.18
CA ARG A 372 31.32 40.67 -32.77
C ARG A 372 31.57 40.32 -34.25
N ASN A 373 31.02 39.19 -34.71
CA ASN A 373 30.67 38.84 -36.10
C ASN A 373 31.77 38.43 -37.15
N ARG A 374 31.68 37.15 -37.56
CA ARG A 374 31.26 36.67 -38.92
C ARG A 374 32.31 36.54 -40.06
N LEU A 375 32.04 35.52 -40.89
CA LEU A 375 32.40 35.29 -42.32
C LEU A 375 33.60 34.39 -42.68
N SER A 376 33.22 33.21 -43.21
CA SER A 376 33.57 32.68 -44.55
C SER A 376 34.86 31.88 -44.82
N ALA A 377 34.58 30.65 -45.28
CA ALA A 377 35.12 29.99 -46.48
C ALA A 377 36.48 29.25 -46.43
N GLU A 378 36.60 28.38 -47.45
CA GLU A 378 37.73 27.51 -47.83
C GLU A 378 38.11 26.38 -46.84
N GLY A 379 38.49 25.18 -47.30
CA GLY A 379 38.49 24.70 -48.69
C GLY A 379 39.54 23.64 -48.99
N PHE A 380 39.33 22.38 -48.60
CA PHE A 380 40.22 21.28 -48.99
C PHE A 380 39.45 19.99 -49.31
N GLY A 381 39.54 19.55 -50.56
CA GLY A 381 39.09 18.23 -50.99
C GLY A 381 40.27 17.29 -51.26
N ARG A 382 40.05 15.98 -51.10
CA ARG A 382 40.89 14.94 -51.71
C ARG A 382 40.02 13.77 -52.17
N GLN A 383 40.17 13.41 -53.44
CA GLN A 383 39.54 12.23 -54.03
C GLN A 383 40.35 10.99 -53.67
N ILE A 384 39.70 9.86 -53.33
CA ILE A 384 40.28 8.53 -53.55
C ILE A 384 39.20 7.62 -54.18
N HIS A 385 39.55 7.14 -55.37
CA HIS A 385 39.04 6.01 -56.18
C HIS A 385 37.69 5.32 -55.88
N ARG A 386 36.90 5.21 -56.96
CA ARG A 386 35.83 4.21 -57.14
C ARG A 386 36.42 2.80 -57.22
N HIS A 387 35.66 1.79 -56.80
CA HIS A 387 35.64 0.49 -57.48
C HIS A 387 34.21 -0.07 -57.56
N ARG A 388 33.79 -0.41 -58.79
CA ARG A 388 32.76 -1.42 -59.08
C ARG A 388 33.49 -2.72 -59.46
N PRO A 389 32.83 -3.86 -59.33
CA PRO A 389 32.65 -4.71 -60.51
C PRO A 389 31.17 -5.04 -60.77
N ALA A 390 30.88 -5.67 -61.91
CA ALA A 390 29.52 -6.07 -62.28
C ALA A 390 29.52 -7.39 -63.08
N LEU A 391 28.49 -8.20 -62.82
CA LEU A 391 27.83 -9.15 -63.73
C LEU A 391 28.70 -10.13 -64.56
N HIS A 392 28.71 -11.40 -64.11
CA HIS A 392 28.35 -12.59 -64.91
C HIS A 392 27.38 -13.42 -64.02
N GLY A 393 26.46 -14.25 -64.50
CA GLY A 393 26.13 -14.59 -65.89
C GLY A 393 25.72 -16.06 -66.01
N GLY A 394 24.48 -16.44 -65.64
CA GLY A 394 24.05 -17.84 -65.73
C GLY A 394 22.62 -18.13 -65.24
N ARG A 395 21.77 -18.64 -66.13
CA ARG A 395 20.45 -19.28 -65.95
C ARG A 395 20.05 -19.92 -67.31
N PRO A 396 19.08 -20.85 -67.38
CA PRO A 396 18.34 -21.51 -66.31
C PRO A 396 18.49 -23.05 -66.31
N GLY A 397 17.91 -23.71 -65.31
CA GLY A 397 17.59 -25.15 -65.34
C GLY A 397 16.31 -25.38 -64.53
N ALA A 398 15.32 -26.05 -65.11
CA ALA A 398 13.99 -26.21 -64.52
C ALA A 398 13.58 -27.69 -64.51
N VAL A 399 13.18 -28.18 -63.33
CA VAL A 399 12.48 -29.47 -63.17
C VAL A 399 11.40 -29.31 -62.08
N GLN A 400 10.16 -29.55 -62.45
CA GLN A 400 9.13 -30.11 -61.57
C GLN A 400 8.85 -31.53 -62.06
N PRO A 401 8.32 -32.41 -61.21
CA PRO A 401 6.89 -32.70 -61.37
C PRO A 401 6.10 -32.83 -60.05
N SER A 402 4.78 -32.71 -60.18
CA SER A 402 3.75 -33.02 -59.18
C SER A 402 3.06 -34.35 -59.57
N PRO A 403 1.92 -34.77 -58.97
CA PRO A 403 1.51 -34.76 -57.56
C PRO A 403 1.18 -36.20 -57.04
N GLY A 404 1.00 -36.37 -55.73
CA GLY A 404 0.44 -37.58 -55.10
C GLY A 404 -0.73 -37.25 -54.18
N ARG A 405 -1.67 -38.18 -53.95
CA ARG A 405 -2.98 -37.90 -53.33
C ARG A 405 -3.38 -38.97 -52.31
N ALA A 406 -4.20 -38.53 -51.35
CA ALA A 406 -5.20 -39.29 -50.59
C ALA A 406 -4.82 -39.91 -49.21
N ASP A 407 -5.85 -39.87 -48.36
CA ASP A 407 -6.24 -40.74 -47.24
C ASP A 407 -5.45 -40.82 -45.91
N GLY A 408 -6.24 -40.72 -44.81
CA GLY A 408 -5.90 -41.18 -43.46
C GLY A 408 -6.57 -42.54 -43.16
N PRO A 409 -6.91 -42.92 -41.90
CA PRO A 409 -7.29 -42.03 -40.79
C PRO A 409 -6.68 -42.38 -39.40
N ALA A 410 -7.16 -41.62 -38.39
CA ALA A 410 -7.08 -41.74 -36.93
C ALA A 410 -6.63 -43.05 -36.24
N GLY A 411 -5.95 -42.91 -35.08
CA GLY A 411 -6.09 -43.89 -33.98
C GLY A 411 -5.03 -43.93 -32.86
N LEU A 412 -5.36 -43.34 -31.69
CA LEU A 412 -5.01 -43.78 -30.31
C LEU A 412 -3.55 -43.93 -29.82
N ALA A 413 -3.35 -43.48 -28.56
CA ALA A 413 -2.23 -43.74 -27.63
C ALA A 413 -0.80 -43.30 -28.06
N GLY A 414 0.11 -42.94 -27.15
CA GLY A 414 -0.02 -42.76 -25.69
C GLY A 414 1.30 -43.04 -24.97
N LEU A 415 1.52 -42.35 -23.83
CA LEU A 415 2.65 -42.47 -22.89
C LEU A 415 3.97 -41.74 -23.22
N ASP A 416 4.38 -40.95 -22.21
CA ASP A 416 5.72 -40.81 -21.65
C ASP A 416 6.86 -40.17 -22.48
N GLY A 417 6.86 -38.83 -22.48
CA GLY A 417 8.02 -37.99 -22.79
C GLY A 417 8.08 -36.78 -21.87
N VAL A 418 8.71 -36.93 -20.68
CA VAL A 418 8.74 -35.89 -19.62
C VAL A 418 9.71 -34.75 -19.99
N ASN A 419 9.24 -33.80 -20.79
CA ASN A 419 9.91 -32.51 -20.93
C ASN A 419 9.56 -31.62 -19.72
N ALA A 420 10.49 -31.50 -18.78
CA ALA A 420 10.39 -30.56 -17.68
C ALA A 420 10.25 -29.13 -18.19
N VAL A 421 9.39 -28.33 -17.55
CA VAL A 421 9.24 -26.90 -17.86
C VAL A 421 10.50 -26.18 -17.38
N ALA A 422 11.44 -25.94 -18.30
CA ALA A 422 12.61 -25.12 -18.04
C ALA A 422 12.17 -23.68 -17.73
N GLY A 423 12.64 -23.14 -16.60
CA GLY A 423 12.52 -21.70 -16.32
C GLY A 423 13.29 -20.90 -17.37
N ASP A 424 12.69 -19.80 -17.84
CA ASP A 424 13.20 -18.97 -18.94
C ASP A 424 14.64 -18.49 -18.66
N MET A 425 15.61 -19.13 -19.32
CA MET A 425 17.03 -18.82 -19.13
C MET A 425 17.32 -17.44 -19.75
N PRO A 426 18.20 -16.60 -19.16
CA PRO A 426 18.38 -15.22 -19.62
C PRO A 426 18.72 -15.03 -21.12
N GLY A 427 19.30 -16.04 -21.77
CA GLY A 427 19.55 -16.04 -23.21
C GLY A 427 18.32 -16.31 -24.08
N ASP A 428 17.34 -17.10 -23.61
CA ASP A 428 16.15 -17.48 -24.38
C ASP A 428 15.19 -16.30 -24.51
N ARG A 429 14.95 -15.56 -23.42
CA ARG A 429 14.22 -14.28 -23.44
C ARG A 429 14.87 -13.25 -24.37
N GLU A 430 16.19 -13.11 -24.36
CA GLU A 430 16.91 -12.18 -25.24
C GLU A 430 16.83 -12.61 -26.71
N ALA A 431 16.92 -13.91 -27.00
CA ALA A 431 16.72 -14.45 -28.35
C ALA A 431 15.26 -14.28 -28.83
N ALA A 432 14.27 -14.43 -27.95
CA ALA A 432 12.86 -14.20 -28.26
C ALA A 432 12.58 -12.72 -28.59
N LEU A 433 13.03 -11.80 -27.74
CA LEU A 433 12.90 -10.35 -27.97
C LEU A 433 13.66 -9.90 -29.22
N THR A 434 14.81 -10.52 -29.54
CA THR A 434 15.55 -10.27 -30.78
C THR A 434 14.72 -10.64 -32.02
N ARG A 435 14.13 -11.84 -32.05
CA ARG A 435 13.27 -12.29 -33.17
C ARG A 435 12.03 -11.42 -33.32
N ALA A 436 11.37 -11.08 -32.21
CA ALA A 436 10.17 -10.25 -32.20
C ALA A 436 10.48 -8.81 -32.68
N LEU A 437 11.57 -8.20 -32.20
CA LEU A 437 11.99 -6.87 -32.62
C LEU A 437 12.40 -6.81 -34.09
N ALA A 438 13.05 -7.85 -34.62
CA ALA A 438 13.35 -7.97 -36.05
C ALA A 438 12.07 -8.03 -36.89
N SER A 439 11.08 -8.84 -36.48
CA SER A 439 9.79 -8.95 -37.14
C SER A 439 9.02 -7.61 -37.15
N VAL A 440 8.92 -6.94 -36.01
CA VAL A 440 8.25 -5.63 -35.90
C VAL A 440 8.97 -4.55 -36.71
N ARG A 441 10.31 -4.50 -36.69
CA ARG A 441 11.10 -3.57 -37.53
C ARG A 441 10.91 -3.85 -39.04
N SER A 442 10.80 -5.13 -39.44
CA SER A 442 10.54 -5.51 -40.83
C SER A 442 9.14 -5.09 -41.31
N ARG A 443 8.09 -5.36 -40.51
CA ARG A 443 6.73 -4.86 -40.76
C ARG A 443 6.70 -3.33 -40.89
N LEU A 444 7.38 -2.62 -39.97
CA LEU A 444 7.44 -1.16 -39.98
C LEU A 444 8.18 -0.59 -41.20
N ALA A 445 9.26 -1.23 -41.65
CA ALA A 445 9.96 -0.85 -42.87
C ALA A 445 9.08 -1.03 -44.12
N ALA A 446 8.42 -2.18 -44.25
CA ALA A 446 7.50 -2.44 -45.37
C ALA A 446 6.31 -1.47 -45.40
N ALA A 447 5.77 -1.11 -44.23
CA ALA A 447 4.70 -0.10 -44.13
C ALA A 447 5.18 1.31 -44.47
N ALA A 448 6.42 1.69 -44.10
CA ALA A 448 7.00 2.96 -44.50
C ALA A 448 7.22 3.01 -46.02
N GLU A 449 7.78 1.95 -46.60
CA GLU A 449 7.99 1.80 -48.05
C GLU A 449 6.66 1.88 -48.83
N ALA A 450 5.63 1.15 -48.40
CA ALA A 450 4.29 1.19 -49.00
C ALA A 450 3.61 2.57 -48.87
N ALA A 451 3.99 3.37 -47.86
CA ALA A 451 3.54 4.75 -47.69
C ALA A 451 4.42 5.78 -48.42
N GLY A 452 5.50 5.36 -49.09
CA GLY A 452 6.48 6.26 -49.72
C GLY A 452 7.33 7.07 -48.74
N ARG A 453 7.53 6.57 -47.51
CA ARG A 453 8.17 7.25 -46.38
C ARG A 453 9.47 6.58 -45.95
N ASN A 454 10.38 7.37 -45.39
CA ASN A 454 11.60 6.85 -44.78
C ASN A 454 11.30 6.25 -43.39
N VAL A 455 11.62 4.98 -43.19
CA VAL A 455 11.42 4.29 -41.89
C VAL A 455 12.17 4.96 -40.73
N ALA A 456 13.27 5.68 -41.00
CA ALA A 456 14.02 6.41 -39.97
C ALA A 456 13.26 7.61 -39.37
N GLU A 457 12.16 8.05 -39.99
CA GLU A 457 11.29 9.13 -39.50
C GLU A 457 10.19 8.62 -38.54
N ILE A 458 10.16 7.31 -38.25
CA ILE A 458 9.09 6.66 -37.50
C ILE A 458 9.67 5.95 -36.27
N GLU A 459 9.47 6.55 -35.09
CA GLU A 459 9.92 5.95 -33.83
C GLU A 459 9.09 4.70 -33.50
N LEU A 460 9.71 3.53 -33.53
CA LEU A 460 9.19 2.34 -32.88
C LEU A 460 9.35 2.48 -31.36
N LEU A 461 8.24 2.62 -30.65
CA LEU A 461 8.18 2.73 -29.20
C LEU A 461 7.69 1.41 -28.56
N PRO A 462 8.59 0.59 -27.97
CA PRO A 462 8.21 -0.57 -27.17
C PRO A 462 7.31 -0.17 -25.99
N VAL A 463 6.16 -0.80 -25.83
CA VAL A 463 5.25 -0.55 -24.70
C VAL A 463 5.44 -1.63 -23.63
N THR A 464 6.26 -1.33 -22.62
CA THR A 464 6.83 -2.30 -21.66
C THR A 464 5.98 -2.56 -20.40
N LYS A 465 4.73 -2.05 -20.38
CA LYS A 465 3.75 -2.30 -19.31
C LYS A 465 3.54 -3.79 -19.04
N PHE A 466 3.51 -4.17 -17.77
CA PHE A 466 3.46 -5.54 -17.23
C PHE A 466 4.70 -6.41 -17.48
N PHE A 467 5.75 -5.89 -18.12
CA PHE A 467 7.03 -6.58 -18.32
C PHE A 467 8.14 -6.03 -17.40
N PRO A 468 9.11 -6.86 -16.98
CA PRO A 468 10.13 -6.50 -16.00
C PRO A 468 11.20 -5.52 -16.52
N ALA A 469 11.95 -4.90 -15.60
CA ALA A 469 13.09 -4.04 -15.92
C ALA A 469 14.21 -4.75 -16.72
N THR A 470 14.28 -6.08 -16.65
CA THR A 470 15.21 -6.91 -17.43
C THR A 470 14.88 -6.92 -18.92
N ASP A 471 13.60 -6.96 -19.31
CA ASP A 471 13.17 -6.83 -20.71
C ASP A 471 13.51 -5.44 -21.27
N VAL A 472 13.36 -4.39 -20.46
CA VAL A 472 13.79 -3.02 -20.81
C VAL A 472 15.30 -2.98 -21.05
N ALA A 473 16.09 -3.67 -20.22
CA ALA A 473 17.54 -3.77 -20.38
C ALA A 473 17.96 -4.56 -21.63
N ILE A 474 17.23 -5.63 -21.98
CA ILE A 474 17.42 -6.36 -23.24
C ILE A 474 17.10 -5.46 -24.44
N LEU A 475 15.93 -4.82 -24.47
CA LEU A 475 15.52 -3.94 -25.58
C LEU A 475 16.52 -2.80 -25.81
N SER A 476 17.11 -2.24 -24.75
CA SER A 476 18.18 -1.24 -24.86
C SER A 476 19.45 -1.80 -25.51
N ARG A 477 19.87 -3.04 -25.17
CA ARG A 477 20.98 -3.72 -25.87
C ARG A 477 20.66 -3.90 -27.35
N LEU A 478 19.43 -4.30 -27.69
CA LEU A 478 18.91 -4.46 -29.05
C LEU A 478 18.63 -3.14 -29.80
N GLY A 479 19.10 -2.01 -29.26
CA GLY A 479 19.13 -0.70 -29.92
C GLY A 479 17.91 0.19 -29.68
N CYS A 480 16.93 -0.21 -28.87
CA CYS A 480 15.85 0.69 -28.47
C CYS A 480 16.41 1.83 -27.60
N ARG A 481 15.94 3.06 -27.83
CA ARG A 481 16.36 4.27 -27.09
C ARG A 481 15.21 4.98 -26.38
N ALA A 482 13.99 4.50 -26.58
CA ALA A 482 12.78 4.91 -25.88
C ALA A 482 11.98 3.66 -25.46
N VAL A 483 11.20 3.77 -24.38
CA VAL A 483 10.17 2.80 -23.97
C VAL A 483 8.94 3.51 -23.39
N GLY A 484 7.76 2.92 -23.58
CA GLY A 484 6.47 3.46 -23.18
C GLY A 484 5.82 2.72 -22.01
N GLU A 485 5.38 3.45 -21.00
CA GLU A 485 4.69 2.94 -19.81
C GLU A 485 3.30 3.57 -19.63
N SER A 486 2.34 2.78 -19.13
CA SER A 486 0.93 3.23 -18.99
C SER A 486 0.52 3.66 -17.58
N ARG A 487 1.35 3.43 -16.55
CA ARG A 487 0.99 3.71 -15.14
C ARG A 487 2.18 4.30 -14.39
N ASP A 488 1.98 5.46 -13.76
CA ASP A 488 3.05 6.21 -13.05
C ASP A 488 3.78 5.42 -11.96
N GLN A 489 3.08 4.56 -11.21
CA GLN A 489 3.71 3.80 -10.11
C GLN A 489 4.60 2.68 -10.65
N GLU A 490 4.12 1.95 -11.65
CA GLU A 490 4.89 0.90 -12.35
C GLU A 490 6.10 1.52 -13.05
N ALA A 491 5.89 2.62 -13.80
CA ALA A 491 6.95 3.36 -14.46
C ALA A 491 8.02 3.86 -13.47
N SER A 492 7.62 4.51 -12.38
CA SER A 492 8.55 5.05 -11.37
C SER A 492 9.43 3.96 -10.74
N ALA A 493 8.86 2.78 -10.46
CA ALA A 493 9.61 1.64 -9.95
C ALA A 493 10.57 1.07 -11.01
N LYS A 494 10.08 0.88 -12.25
CA LYS A 494 10.85 0.31 -13.36
C LYS A 494 12.01 1.22 -13.78
N VAL A 495 11.80 2.55 -13.79
CA VAL A 495 12.84 3.57 -14.00
C VAL A 495 13.94 3.47 -12.93
N ALA A 496 13.56 3.36 -11.66
CA ALA A 496 14.52 3.25 -10.56
C ALA A 496 15.35 1.96 -10.64
N GLU A 497 14.72 0.83 -10.99
CA GLU A 497 15.43 -0.45 -11.15
C GLU A 497 16.31 -0.48 -12.40
N VAL A 498 15.86 0.04 -13.54
CA VAL A 498 16.71 0.18 -14.74
C VAL A 498 17.91 1.10 -14.45
N ALA A 499 17.74 2.17 -13.66
CA ALA A 499 18.85 3.00 -13.19
C ALA A 499 19.81 2.27 -12.23
N ARG A 500 19.34 1.25 -11.49
CA ARG A 500 20.19 0.36 -10.67
C ARG A 500 20.97 -0.61 -11.55
N LEU A 501 20.30 -1.24 -12.52
CA LEU A 501 20.92 -2.13 -13.52
C LEU A 501 21.97 -1.40 -14.38
N ALA A 502 21.72 -0.14 -14.76
CA ALA A 502 22.67 0.68 -15.51
C ALA A 502 23.96 0.93 -14.72
N LYS A 503 23.86 1.23 -13.43
CA LYS A 503 25.01 1.40 -12.53
C LYS A 503 25.78 0.10 -12.30
N ALA A 504 25.08 -1.02 -12.16
CA ALA A 504 25.71 -2.32 -11.93
C ALA A 504 26.43 -2.88 -13.17
N SER A 505 25.95 -2.55 -14.37
CA SER A 505 26.48 -3.05 -15.65
C SER A 505 27.40 -2.09 -16.40
N GLY A 506 27.52 -0.84 -15.96
CA GLY A 506 28.25 0.22 -16.66
C GLY A 506 27.64 0.64 -18.01
N GLN A 507 26.43 0.19 -18.35
CA GLN A 507 25.84 0.38 -19.67
C GLN A 507 25.33 1.82 -19.86
N ALA A 508 26.16 2.69 -20.45
CA ALA A 508 25.82 4.07 -20.76
C ALA A 508 24.53 4.22 -21.59
N GLY A 509 24.28 3.31 -22.54
CA GLY A 509 23.03 3.29 -23.33
C GLY A 509 21.77 3.03 -22.50
N LEU A 510 21.90 2.41 -21.32
CA LEU A 510 20.78 2.18 -20.40
C LEU A 510 20.50 3.40 -19.51
N ALA A 511 21.52 4.22 -19.22
CA ALA A 511 21.37 5.48 -18.50
C ALA A 511 20.74 6.60 -19.36
N GLY A 512 20.85 6.52 -20.69
CA GLY A 512 20.28 7.48 -21.65
C GLY A 512 18.90 7.10 -22.20
N LEU A 513 18.19 6.13 -21.61
CA LEU A 513 16.91 5.64 -22.11
C LEU A 513 15.77 6.66 -21.89
N ARG A 514 15.04 7.01 -22.96
CA ARG A 514 13.85 7.88 -22.87
C ARG A 514 12.64 7.10 -22.36
N TRP A 515 11.93 7.65 -21.38
CA TRP A 515 10.70 7.07 -20.85
C TRP A 515 9.49 7.89 -21.27
N HIS A 516 8.51 7.23 -21.88
CA HIS A 516 7.32 7.86 -22.45
C HIS A 516 6.09 7.43 -21.63
N MET A 517 5.33 8.39 -21.10
CA MET A 517 4.05 8.12 -20.43
C MET A 517 2.96 8.04 -21.50
N VAL A 518 2.39 6.84 -21.71
CA VAL A 518 1.44 6.51 -22.79
C VAL A 518 0.08 6.01 -22.31
N GLY A 519 -0.21 6.17 -21.01
CA GLY A 519 -1.55 5.96 -20.43
C GLY A 519 -2.05 7.23 -19.74
N HIS A 520 -3.35 7.33 -19.48
CA HIS A 520 -3.98 8.54 -18.94
C HIS A 520 -3.30 9.09 -17.66
N ILE A 521 -3.05 10.40 -17.61
CA ILE A 521 -2.31 11.05 -16.52
C ILE A 521 -3.25 11.76 -15.54
N GLN A 522 -3.51 11.10 -14.41
CA GLN A 522 -4.19 11.72 -13.28
C GLN A 522 -3.41 12.96 -12.79
N ARG A 523 -4.10 14.12 -12.66
CA ARG A 523 -3.47 15.42 -12.32
C ARG A 523 -2.66 15.43 -11.01
N ASN A 524 -3.00 14.57 -10.04
CA ASN A 524 -2.24 14.41 -8.79
C ASN A 524 -0.91 13.65 -8.97
N LYS A 525 -0.74 12.90 -10.07
CA LYS A 525 0.51 12.20 -10.44
C LYS A 525 1.44 13.04 -11.30
N ALA A 526 1.01 14.21 -11.79
CA ALA A 526 1.80 15.07 -12.68
C ALA A 526 3.21 15.41 -12.17
N ARG A 527 3.40 15.64 -10.86
CA ARG A 527 4.73 15.86 -10.25
C ARG A 527 5.61 14.60 -10.22
N SER A 528 5.02 13.40 -10.25
CA SER A 528 5.74 12.13 -10.34
C SER A 528 6.16 11.88 -11.79
N VAL A 529 5.20 11.93 -12.73
CA VAL A 529 5.45 11.82 -14.18
C VAL A 529 6.54 12.80 -14.64
N ALA A 530 6.47 14.07 -14.23
CA ALA A 530 7.46 15.09 -14.58
C ALA A 530 8.89 14.83 -14.05
N ARG A 531 9.10 13.88 -13.14
CA ARG A 531 10.43 13.47 -12.63
C ARG A 531 11.07 12.31 -13.41
N TRP A 532 10.29 11.49 -14.12
CA TRP A 532 10.79 10.31 -14.82
C TRP A 532 10.52 10.32 -16.33
N ALA A 533 9.43 10.95 -16.79
CA ALA A 533 9.07 10.98 -18.20
C ALA A 533 9.90 11.99 -19.00
N HIS A 534 10.46 11.53 -20.10
CA HIS A 534 10.96 12.36 -21.19
C HIS A 534 9.79 12.98 -21.99
N THR A 535 8.79 12.14 -22.27
CA THR A 535 7.64 12.46 -23.12
C THR A 535 6.33 12.05 -22.44
N ALA A 536 5.30 12.89 -22.52
CA ALA A 536 3.93 12.56 -22.13
C ALA A 536 3.05 12.55 -23.38
N HIS A 537 2.36 11.44 -23.65
CA HIS A 537 1.52 11.26 -24.83
C HIS A 537 0.04 11.55 -24.58
N SER A 538 -0.37 11.52 -23.32
CA SER A 538 -1.75 11.50 -22.82
C SER A 538 -2.12 12.80 -22.10
N VAL A 539 -1.95 13.93 -22.80
CA VAL A 539 -2.25 15.26 -22.24
C VAL A 539 -3.55 15.79 -22.83
N ASP A 540 -4.58 15.84 -21.99
CA ASP A 540 -5.99 16.01 -22.37
C ASP A 540 -6.60 17.38 -21.99
N SER A 541 -5.89 18.22 -21.25
CA SER A 541 -6.51 19.38 -20.62
C SER A 541 -5.53 20.46 -20.14
N VAL A 542 -5.92 21.73 -20.30
CA VAL A 542 -5.26 22.93 -19.73
C VAL A 542 -4.91 22.74 -18.24
N ARG A 543 -5.77 22.07 -17.47
CA ARG A 543 -5.57 21.77 -16.04
C ARG A 543 -4.46 20.75 -15.78
N LEU A 544 -4.25 19.79 -16.69
CA LEU A 544 -3.15 18.84 -16.65
C LEU A 544 -1.84 19.49 -17.14
N VAL A 545 -1.88 20.26 -18.22
CA VAL A 545 -0.72 21.03 -18.73
C VAL A 545 -0.11 21.89 -17.62
N GLY A 546 -0.91 22.72 -16.96
CA GLY A 546 -0.43 23.55 -15.84
C GLY A 546 0.03 22.75 -14.61
N ALA A 547 -0.41 21.50 -14.43
CA ALA A 547 0.09 20.61 -13.38
C ALA A 547 1.43 19.97 -13.75
N LEU A 548 1.64 19.64 -15.02
CA LEU A 548 2.90 19.13 -15.56
C LEU A 548 3.98 20.21 -15.58
N ASP A 549 3.70 21.43 -16.05
CA ASP A 549 4.68 22.53 -16.07
C ASP A 549 5.24 22.82 -14.66
N ARG A 550 4.38 22.93 -13.64
CA ARG A 550 4.79 23.04 -12.23
C ARG A 550 5.58 21.81 -11.74
N GLY A 551 5.21 20.61 -12.19
CA GLY A 551 5.93 19.38 -11.91
C GLY A 551 7.35 19.38 -12.47
N VAL A 552 7.52 19.83 -13.72
CA VAL A 552 8.82 19.94 -14.39
C VAL A 552 9.65 21.07 -13.79
N SER A 553 9.03 22.21 -13.45
CA SER A 553 9.67 23.31 -12.73
C SER A 553 10.28 22.83 -11.41
N ALA A 554 9.50 22.07 -10.62
CA ALA A 554 10.00 21.45 -9.39
C ALA A 554 11.10 20.40 -9.67
N ALA A 555 10.97 19.56 -10.70
CA ALA A 555 11.98 18.56 -11.04
C ALA A 555 13.31 19.19 -11.53
N ARG A 556 13.26 20.34 -12.23
CA ARG A 556 14.42 21.16 -12.61
C ARG A 556 15.08 21.77 -11.38
N ALA A 557 14.30 22.39 -10.48
CA ALA A 557 14.79 22.96 -9.23
C ALA A 557 15.37 21.90 -8.26
N GLU A 558 14.84 20.68 -8.28
CA GLU A 558 15.35 19.50 -7.56
C GLU A 558 16.56 18.84 -8.29
N GLY A 559 17.07 19.44 -9.38
CA GLY A 559 18.24 18.95 -10.12
C GLY A 559 18.05 17.62 -10.86
N ARG A 560 16.82 17.13 -11.01
CA ARG A 560 16.52 15.79 -11.57
C ARG A 560 16.34 15.75 -13.08
N ARG A 561 16.18 16.91 -13.74
CA ARG A 561 16.14 17.02 -15.20
C ARG A 561 16.65 18.38 -15.67
N ALA A 562 17.33 18.39 -16.82
CA ALA A 562 17.70 19.61 -17.55
C ALA A 562 16.66 19.99 -18.61
N GLU A 563 16.08 18.99 -19.30
CA GLU A 563 15.24 19.19 -20.49
C GLU A 563 13.76 19.48 -20.19
N PRO A 564 13.03 20.14 -21.12
CA PRO A 564 11.57 20.25 -21.04
C PRO A 564 10.90 18.88 -21.08
N LEU A 565 9.62 18.80 -20.70
CA LEU A 565 8.80 17.61 -20.95
C LEU A 565 8.18 17.73 -22.33
N HIS A 566 8.52 16.79 -23.22
CA HIS A 566 7.90 16.68 -24.53
C HIS A 566 6.44 16.24 -24.36
N VAL A 567 5.51 16.88 -25.05
CA VAL A 567 4.07 16.67 -24.92
C VAL A 567 3.45 16.41 -26.29
N TYR A 568 2.73 15.29 -26.41
CA TYR A 568 1.65 15.18 -27.38
C TYR A 568 0.32 15.52 -26.69
N VAL A 569 -0.54 16.25 -27.39
CA VAL A 569 -1.94 16.42 -26.96
C VAL A 569 -2.73 15.20 -27.43
N GLU A 570 -3.41 14.54 -26.50
CA GLU A 570 -4.26 13.37 -26.79
C GLU A 570 -5.62 13.86 -27.28
N VAL A 571 -6.13 13.28 -28.36
CA VAL A 571 -7.43 13.66 -28.94
C VAL A 571 -8.41 12.49 -29.00
N SER A 572 -9.64 12.74 -28.56
CA SER A 572 -10.79 11.85 -28.73
C SER A 572 -11.37 12.08 -30.12
N LEU A 573 -11.30 11.04 -30.96
CA LEU A 573 -11.73 11.08 -32.36
C LEU A 573 -13.25 10.96 -32.53
N ASP A 574 -13.95 10.47 -31.51
CA ASP A 574 -15.40 10.26 -31.46
C ASP A 574 -16.14 11.27 -30.56
N GLY A 575 -15.40 12.11 -29.83
CA GLY A 575 -15.92 13.14 -28.92
C GLY A 575 -16.20 12.65 -27.49
N ASP A 576 -15.99 11.37 -27.20
CA ASP A 576 -16.13 10.82 -25.85
C ASP A 576 -14.86 11.04 -25.00
N ALA A 577 -14.76 12.25 -24.44
CA ALA A 577 -13.70 12.60 -23.49
C ALA A 577 -13.67 11.75 -22.20
N SER A 578 -14.65 10.86 -21.95
CA SER A 578 -14.60 9.94 -20.80
C SER A 578 -13.62 8.77 -21.02
N ARG A 579 -13.31 8.44 -22.28
CA ARG A 579 -12.25 7.48 -22.65
C ARG A 579 -10.85 8.10 -22.69
N GLY A 580 -10.76 9.43 -22.59
CA GLY A 580 -9.51 10.19 -22.59
C GLY A 580 -9.34 11.07 -23.83
N GLY A 581 -8.45 12.05 -23.74
CA GLY A 581 -8.18 13.01 -24.82
C GLY A 581 -9.20 14.14 -24.93
N VAL A 582 -8.83 15.12 -25.77
CA VAL A 582 -9.64 16.29 -26.12
C VAL A 582 -10.58 15.93 -27.26
N ASP A 583 -11.88 16.16 -27.10
CA ASP A 583 -12.87 16.04 -28.18
C ASP A 583 -12.54 16.97 -29.36
N VAL A 584 -12.30 16.38 -30.54
CA VAL A 584 -12.00 17.13 -31.79
C VAL A 584 -13.22 17.83 -32.39
N SER A 585 -14.44 17.52 -31.96
CA SER A 585 -15.67 18.15 -32.45
C SER A 585 -16.03 19.44 -31.71
N THR A 586 -15.61 19.61 -30.45
CA THR A 586 -15.74 20.87 -29.71
C THR A 586 -14.82 21.95 -30.31
N PRO A 587 -15.36 23.07 -30.84
CA PRO A 587 -14.55 24.10 -31.49
C PRO A 587 -13.45 24.67 -30.59
N ARG A 588 -12.22 24.72 -31.11
CA ARG A 588 -10.99 25.18 -30.43
C ARG A 588 -10.60 24.44 -29.14
N ALA A 589 -11.20 23.30 -28.81
CA ALA A 589 -10.82 22.55 -27.60
C ALA A 589 -9.35 22.08 -27.68
N VAL A 590 -8.95 21.50 -28.81
CA VAL A 590 -7.56 21.04 -29.06
C VAL A 590 -6.61 22.24 -29.09
N ASP A 591 -6.99 23.31 -29.79
CA ASP A 591 -6.19 24.54 -29.89
C ASP A 591 -5.89 25.13 -28.50
N GLN A 592 -6.88 25.21 -27.60
CA GLN A 592 -6.68 25.72 -26.22
C GLN A 592 -5.65 24.89 -25.42
N VAL A 593 -5.56 23.58 -25.65
CA VAL A 593 -4.55 22.74 -25.00
C VAL A 593 -3.18 22.94 -25.66
N CYS A 594 -3.10 23.00 -27.00
CA CYS A 594 -1.87 23.29 -27.75
C CYS A 594 -1.30 24.68 -27.41
N GLU A 595 -2.13 25.72 -27.40
CA GLU A 595 -1.81 27.08 -26.96
C GLU A 595 -1.25 27.08 -25.52
N GLN A 596 -1.89 26.35 -24.59
CA GLN A 596 -1.43 26.27 -23.21
C GLN A 596 -0.10 25.51 -23.05
N VAL A 597 0.16 24.47 -23.86
CA VAL A 597 1.47 23.80 -23.88
C VAL A 597 2.54 24.74 -24.45
N ALA A 598 2.27 25.40 -25.57
CA ALA A 598 3.20 26.35 -26.20
C ALA A 598 3.51 27.58 -25.33
N ALA A 599 2.58 28.01 -24.47
CA ALA A 599 2.77 29.07 -23.49
C ALA A 599 3.46 28.63 -22.18
N SER A 600 3.71 27.33 -22.00
CA SER A 600 4.35 26.78 -20.79
C SER A 600 5.87 26.94 -20.85
N LYS A 601 6.52 27.13 -19.69
CA LYS A 601 7.98 27.42 -19.63
C LYS A 601 8.84 26.17 -19.61
N HIS A 602 8.25 25.02 -19.36
CA HIS A 602 8.96 23.77 -19.09
C HIS A 602 8.41 22.58 -19.88
N LEU A 603 7.48 22.82 -20.81
CA LEU A 603 6.88 21.83 -21.70
C LEU A 603 7.20 22.18 -23.15
N GLU A 604 7.17 21.18 -24.04
CA GLU A 604 7.39 21.35 -25.47
C GLU A 604 6.27 20.63 -26.24
N LEU A 605 5.54 21.33 -27.10
CA LEU A 605 4.48 20.73 -27.92
C LEU A 605 5.11 20.00 -29.12
N VAL A 606 5.17 18.68 -29.03
CA VAL A 606 5.75 17.81 -30.06
C VAL A 606 4.73 17.41 -31.12
N GLY A 607 3.44 17.33 -30.78
CA GLY A 607 2.44 16.84 -31.73
C GLY A 607 1.09 16.46 -31.14
N LEU A 608 0.36 15.61 -31.89
CA LEU A 608 -0.88 14.98 -31.44
C LEU A 608 -0.72 13.47 -31.21
N MET A 609 -1.56 12.92 -30.33
CA MET A 609 -1.70 11.50 -30.08
C MET A 609 -3.16 11.08 -30.24
N GLY A 610 -3.40 9.96 -30.91
CA GLY A 610 -4.73 9.37 -31.02
C GLY A 610 -4.71 7.85 -30.86
N ILE A 611 -5.86 7.33 -30.45
CA ILE A 611 -6.19 5.90 -30.36
C ILE A 611 -7.56 5.74 -31.06
N PRO A 612 -7.70 4.88 -32.07
CA PRO A 612 -9.01 4.56 -32.64
C PRO A 612 -9.94 3.92 -31.58
N PRO A 613 -11.24 4.22 -31.58
CA PRO A 613 -12.23 3.40 -30.89
C PRO A 613 -12.15 1.94 -31.34
N LEU A 614 -12.42 0.98 -30.44
CA LEU A 614 -12.28 -0.46 -30.71
C LEU A 614 -13.27 -1.00 -31.76
N ASP A 615 -14.33 -0.23 -32.01
CA ASP A 615 -15.47 -0.49 -32.87
C ASP A 615 -15.44 0.31 -34.19
N TRP A 616 -14.41 1.15 -34.40
CA TRP A 616 -14.26 1.98 -35.59
C TRP A 616 -13.30 1.35 -36.62
N ASP A 617 -13.47 1.73 -37.90
CA ASP A 617 -12.44 1.49 -38.90
C ASP A 617 -11.17 2.31 -38.61
N ALA A 618 -10.02 1.65 -38.68
CA ALA A 618 -8.74 2.27 -38.35
C ALA A 618 -8.26 3.25 -39.43
N ASP A 619 -8.63 3.06 -40.71
CA ASP A 619 -8.24 3.97 -41.79
C ASP A 619 -9.03 5.28 -41.70
N GLU A 620 -10.33 5.21 -41.43
CA GLU A 620 -11.17 6.39 -41.15
C GLU A 620 -10.71 7.13 -39.89
N ALA A 621 -10.46 6.40 -38.79
CA ALA A 621 -9.99 6.99 -37.54
C ALA A 621 -8.62 7.70 -37.71
N PHE A 622 -7.65 7.07 -38.39
CA PHE A 622 -6.35 7.69 -38.63
C PHE A 622 -6.40 8.79 -39.70
N ALA A 623 -7.30 8.73 -40.68
CA ALA A 623 -7.56 9.84 -41.61
C ALA A 623 -8.09 11.08 -40.86
N ARG A 624 -9.03 10.89 -39.92
CA ARG A 624 -9.56 11.97 -39.07
C ARG A 624 -8.47 12.57 -38.17
N LEU A 625 -7.66 11.71 -37.52
CA LEU A 625 -6.52 12.13 -36.71
C LEU A 625 -5.49 12.93 -37.53
N ARG A 626 -5.19 12.50 -38.75
CA ARG A 626 -4.29 13.20 -39.68
C ARG A 626 -4.85 14.55 -40.12
N SER A 627 -6.16 14.66 -40.32
CA SER A 627 -6.82 15.93 -40.66
C SER A 627 -6.70 16.94 -39.51
N GLU A 628 -6.96 16.48 -38.27
CA GLU A 628 -6.80 17.30 -37.05
C GLU A 628 -5.33 17.75 -36.88
N HIS A 629 -4.38 16.84 -37.06
CA HIS A 629 -2.95 17.14 -37.00
C HIS A 629 -2.52 18.20 -38.03
N ARG A 630 -3.06 18.13 -39.25
CA ARG A 630 -2.81 19.16 -40.28
C ARG A 630 -3.33 20.54 -39.88
N ARG A 631 -4.51 20.67 -39.25
CA ARG A 631 -4.97 21.97 -38.73
C ARG A 631 -4.04 22.48 -37.63
N VAL A 632 -3.68 21.62 -36.68
CA VAL A 632 -2.79 22.01 -35.57
C VAL A 632 -1.42 22.49 -36.07
N LEU A 633 -0.89 21.92 -37.15
CA LEU A 633 0.35 22.35 -37.80
C LEU A 633 0.29 23.76 -38.43
N GLU A 634 -0.89 24.28 -38.78
CA GLU A 634 -1.04 25.65 -39.31
C GLU A 634 -0.76 26.72 -38.23
N SER A 635 -1.16 26.44 -36.99
CA SER A 635 -0.90 27.31 -35.82
C SER A 635 0.37 26.94 -35.05
N HIS A 636 0.79 25.67 -35.12
CA HIS A 636 1.95 25.13 -34.40
C HIS A 636 2.87 24.31 -35.33
N PRO A 637 3.63 24.95 -36.24
CA PRO A 637 4.46 24.23 -37.22
C PRO A 637 5.54 23.31 -36.65
N GLY A 638 5.92 23.48 -35.38
CA GLY A 638 6.85 22.59 -34.67
C GLY A 638 6.22 21.28 -34.16
N ALA A 639 4.88 21.19 -34.13
CA ALA A 639 4.13 20.04 -33.61
C ALA A 639 4.07 18.87 -34.62
N VAL A 640 5.19 18.56 -35.27
CA VAL A 640 5.31 17.61 -36.41
C VAL A 640 5.08 16.14 -36.03
N GLY A 641 5.12 15.80 -34.74
CA GLY A 641 4.91 14.46 -34.27
C GLY A 641 3.45 14.00 -34.39
N LEU A 642 3.26 12.75 -34.79
CA LEU A 642 1.97 12.09 -34.76
C LEU A 642 2.13 10.72 -34.12
N SER A 643 1.71 10.58 -32.86
CA SER A 643 1.78 9.28 -32.17
C SER A 643 0.49 8.51 -32.41
N ALA A 644 0.56 7.50 -33.27
CA ALA A 644 -0.59 6.72 -33.72
C ALA A 644 -0.18 5.30 -34.10
N GLY A 645 -1.11 4.36 -33.98
CA GLY A 645 -0.88 2.95 -34.31
C GLY A 645 -0.35 2.10 -33.14
N MET A 646 -0.92 0.91 -32.99
CA MET A 646 -0.53 -0.12 -32.05
C MET A 646 -0.27 -1.45 -32.80
N THR A 647 -0.18 -2.57 -32.10
CA THR A 647 0.26 -3.87 -32.65
C THR A 647 -0.46 -4.35 -33.93
N ASN A 648 -1.74 -4.00 -34.09
CA ASN A 648 -2.63 -4.56 -35.11
C ASN A 648 -2.89 -3.58 -36.28
N ASP A 649 -2.51 -2.32 -36.10
CA ASP A 649 -3.03 -1.16 -36.83
C ASP A 649 -1.92 -0.13 -37.15
N PHE A 650 -0.67 -0.35 -36.74
CA PHE A 650 0.40 0.61 -36.99
C PHE A 650 0.72 0.79 -38.47
N GLU A 651 0.54 -0.22 -39.32
CA GLU A 651 0.73 -0.07 -40.77
C GLU A 651 -0.26 0.94 -41.37
N ILE A 652 -1.50 0.94 -40.88
CA ILE A 652 -2.55 1.90 -41.25
C ILE A 652 -2.22 3.29 -40.71
N ALA A 653 -1.74 3.38 -39.47
CA ALA A 653 -1.27 4.65 -38.90
C ALA A 653 -0.07 5.24 -39.66
N VAL A 654 0.83 4.40 -40.19
CA VAL A 654 2.00 4.83 -40.97
C VAL A 654 1.61 5.37 -42.35
N LYS A 655 0.64 4.73 -43.03
CA LYS A 655 -0.02 5.27 -44.24
C LYS A 655 -0.59 6.67 -43.98
N HIS A 656 -1.19 6.90 -42.81
CA HIS A 656 -1.75 8.19 -42.39
C HIS A 656 -0.75 9.14 -41.71
N GLY A 657 0.55 8.86 -41.75
CA GLY A 657 1.60 9.80 -41.37
C GLY A 657 2.13 9.68 -39.94
N SER A 658 1.81 8.62 -39.19
CA SER A 658 2.37 8.37 -37.85
C SER A 658 3.90 8.49 -37.82
N THR A 659 4.43 9.19 -36.82
CA THR A 659 5.87 9.34 -36.55
C THR A 659 6.30 8.57 -35.30
N CYS A 660 5.36 7.96 -34.56
CA CYS A 660 5.64 7.22 -33.33
C CYS A 660 4.59 6.11 -33.10
N VAL A 661 4.99 4.86 -33.36
CA VAL A 661 4.12 3.66 -33.30
C VAL A 661 4.34 2.89 -31.99
N ARG A 662 3.26 2.47 -31.33
CA ARG A 662 3.26 2.02 -29.93
C ARG A 662 3.07 0.50 -29.82
N VAL A 663 4.15 -0.28 -29.97
CA VAL A 663 4.06 -1.74 -30.07
C VAL A 663 4.39 -2.43 -28.74
N GLY A 664 3.42 -3.20 -28.22
CA GLY A 664 3.60 -4.06 -27.06
C GLY A 664 3.59 -5.54 -27.46
N THR A 665 2.40 -6.06 -27.76
CA THR A 665 2.14 -7.51 -27.89
C THR A 665 2.99 -8.23 -28.94
N ALA A 666 3.22 -7.65 -30.13
CA ALA A 666 4.06 -8.29 -31.15
C ALA A 666 5.57 -8.20 -30.86
N LEU A 667 5.98 -7.47 -29.82
CA LEU A 667 7.38 -7.30 -29.45
C LEU A 667 7.75 -8.07 -28.18
N LEU A 668 6.95 -7.95 -27.12
CA LEU A 668 7.24 -8.57 -25.81
C LEU A 668 6.54 -9.93 -25.61
N GLY A 669 5.69 -10.32 -26.58
CA GLY A 669 4.77 -11.45 -26.49
C GLY A 669 3.37 -11.04 -26.00
N PRO A 670 2.44 -12.00 -25.79
CA PRO A 670 1.26 -11.71 -24.99
C PRO A 670 1.68 -11.06 -23.66
N ARG A 671 0.81 -10.20 -23.11
CA ARG A 671 0.92 -9.78 -21.70
C ARG A 671 1.19 -11.03 -20.86
N PRO A 672 2.05 -10.98 -19.83
CA PRO A 672 2.18 -12.08 -18.88
C PRO A 672 0.83 -12.25 -18.15
N LEU A 673 -0.02 -13.08 -18.74
CA LEU A 673 -0.97 -13.88 -17.98
C LEU A 673 -0.11 -14.73 -17.04
N PRO A 674 -0.47 -14.86 -15.76
CA PRO A 674 -0.08 -16.06 -15.04
C PRO A 674 -0.58 -17.23 -15.88
N SER A 675 0.35 -18.07 -16.34
CA SER A 675 0.00 -19.24 -17.15
C SER A 675 -0.84 -20.19 -16.29
N PRO A 676 -1.91 -20.81 -16.81
CA PRO A 676 -2.63 -21.83 -16.07
C PRO A 676 -1.74 -23.08 -15.90
N TYR A 677 -1.20 -23.25 -14.71
CA TYR A 677 -0.54 -24.45 -14.18
C TYR A 677 -0.88 -24.56 -12.68
#